data_AF-A0A2V7RBY3-F1
#
_entry.id   AF-A0A2V7RBY3-F1
#
_cell.length_a   1.000
_cell.length_b   1.000
_cell.length_c   1.000
_cell.angle_alpha   90.00
_cell.angle_beta   90.00
_cell.angle_gamma   90.00
#
_symmetry.space_group_name_H-M   'P 1'
#
loop_
_entity.id
_entity.type
_entity.pdbx_description
1 polymer ?
#
loop_
_entity_poly.entity_id
_entity_poly.type
_entity_poly.pdbx_seq_one_letter_code
_entity_poly.pdbx_strand_id
1 'polypeptide(L)'
;MSPNGLSSLAWRAAVMCALAAPPASAQQAPADSAGAGTIFDGTTLAGWDGDPAFWRVEDGAIVGETRADKPLKANTFIIWRGGTTRDFVLRLEYRMSASSPAGNSGVQFRSALLPDAGRWVMKGYQADIDAADAYTGQIYEERGRGFLARPGQAVRVAADGQLQALGWVAQPDVVKSFMKKRDWNELQVVARGNAIVELVNGHVTSLLVDDDERRDKEGLLGLQLHAGPPMKIEFRNIRLTGADSVPTTRAHADWLTDGGNPQRTAWQRDETVLTTGRAKDIRLLWKITLDNAPREMHSLLPALVVGRVDTREGPTQIVVVTGVSDNLYAIDAGRGVLLWKKRFDHASVGDTTPRSGLMCPGGITATPVIGPTTVPGRYTIYAVSWDGTLHQVDVADGADAAPPAKFMPPNGKPYALNLWKNVIYTHTAQGCGGHPNMVYAYDLATGRVGSWGPAGGGMWGRTGPAISSKGIMYTGTGDGPWDPERGIYGNGIIGVQQNPTTKALELADYFAPSNAEWLFKRDLDMQVTPAIFDYKGRELMVSAGKECRVYLMDTESIGGDDHRTPLYRTPLLCNEGVNFASAGIWGAMTTWVDASGTRWVLAPFWGPKHSLFTAPVVHGDVEHGAIAAFKLEERDGGLQLAPAWISRDMSRAEPPVVANGVVFAYGSGESTTQATPELGLRANQSEVRIKNSTHAVLHALDGQTGEELWSSGAQITSWNHWAGLSVANGRVYLGTFDGTLYCFGIGP
;
A
#
# COMPACT_ATOMS: atom_id res chain seq x y z
N MET A 1 23.81 14.37 -51.11
CA MET A 1 23.28 15.09 -52.28
C MET A 1 21.86 14.61 -52.51
N SER A 2 20.85 15.40 -52.17
CA SER A 2 19.50 15.25 -52.75
C SER A 2 19.49 16.05 -54.06
N PRO A 3 18.68 15.71 -55.08
CA PRO A 3 17.26 16.08 -55.00
C PRO A 3 16.25 15.26 -55.85
N ASN A 4 14.96 15.47 -55.53
CA ASN A 4 13.75 15.52 -56.38
C ASN A 4 13.41 14.33 -57.31
N GLY A 5 12.19 13.80 -57.41
CA GLY A 5 10.87 14.35 -57.11
C GLY A 5 10.00 14.40 -58.38
N LEU A 6 8.92 13.58 -58.37
CA LEU A 6 7.59 13.78 -58.98
C LEU A 6 7.19 13.15 -60.34
N SER A 7 6.00 12.54 -60.26
CA SER A 7 4.88 12.44 -61.23
C SER A 7 4.92 11.32 -62.29
N SER A 8 3.83 10.69 -62.74
CA SER A 8 2.42 10.51 -62.31
C SER A 8 1.69 9.71 -63.43
N LEU A 9 0.77 8.79 -63.08
CA LEU A 9 -0.30 8.19 -63.93
C LEU A 9 0.14 7.32 -65.15
N ALA A 10 -0.51 6.25 -65.59
CA ALA A 10 -1.83 5.65 -65.35
C ALA A 10 -1.97 4.28 -66.07
N TRP A 11 -2.84 3.41 -65.51
CA TRP A 11 -3.86 2.58 -66.21
C TRP A 11 -3.66 1.09 -66.61
N ARG A 12 -4.58 0.27 -66.05
CA ARG A 12 -5.32 -0.92 -66.57
C ARG A 12 -4.56 -2.26 -66.70
N ALA A 13 -5.10 -3.45 -66.42
CA ALA A 13 -6.37 -3.98 -65.87
C ALA A 13 -6.10 -5.48 -65.50
N ALA A 14 -6.52 -5.97 -64.32
CA ALA A 14 -7.62 -6.93 -64.09
C ALA A 14 -7.43 -8.32 -64.79
N VAL A 15 -7.42 -9.49 -64.13
CA VAL A 15 -8.59 -10.18 -63.53
C VAL A 15 -8.22 -11.60 -63.00
N MET A 16 -8.81 -12.01 -61.86
CA MET A 16 -9.18 -13.35 -61.31
C MET A 16 -8.08 -14.42 -61.05
N CYS A 17 -8.10 -15.23 -59.98
CA CYS A 17 -9.20 -15.79 -59.16
C CYS A 17 -8.88 -15.78 -57.66
N ALA A 18 -9.91 -15.47 -56.87
CA ALA A 18 -9.95 -15.51 -55.42
C ALA A 18 -10.52 -16.85 -54.91
N LEU A 19 -9.95 -17.39 -53.84
CA LEU A 19 -10.62 -18.27 -52.89
C LEU A 19 -10.92 -17.42 -51.65
N ALA A 20 -12.20 -17.29 -51.32
CA ALA A 20 -12.72 -16.47 -50.25
C ALA A 20 -12.50 -17.13 -48.87
N ALA A 21 -11.72 -16.46 -48.02
CA ALA A 21 -11.83 -16.56 -46.57
C ALA A 21 -12.70 -15.38 -46.09
N PRO A 22 -13.58 -15.56 -45.08
CA PRO A 22 -14.48 -14.51 -44.61
C PRO A 22 -13.67 -13.32 -44.06
N PRO A 23 -14.19 -12.08 -44.18
CA PRO A 23 -13.53 -10.91 -43.62
C PRO A 23 -13.42 -11.08 -42.11
N ALA A 24 -12.18 -11.08 -41.61
CA ALA A 24 -11.89 -10.91 -40.20
C ALA A 24 -12.63 -9.66 -39.72
N SER A 25 -13.46 -9.85 -38.70
CA SER A 25 -14.19 -8.77 -38.03
C SER A 25 -13.21 -7.65 -37.69
N ALA A 26 -13.59 -6.41 -38.00
CA ALA A 26 -12.98 -5.24 -37.40
C ALA A 26 -13.06 -5.41 -35.87
N GLN A 27 -11.93 -5.82 -35.29
CA GLN A 27 -11.78 -5.98 -33.86
C GLN A 27 -11.76 -4.56 -33.30
N GLN A 28 -12.91 -4.13 -32.77
CA GLN A 28 -13.02 -2.90 -32.00
C GLN A 28 -11.94 -2.93 -30.93
N ALA A 29 -11.16 -1.86 -30.88
CA ALA A 29 -10.19 -1.61 -29.82
C ALA A 29 -10.88 -1.71 -28.44
N PRO A 30 -10.21 -2.23 -27.40
CA PRO A 30 -10.78 -2.26 -26.07
C PRO A 30 -11.00 -0.83 -25.58
N ALA A 31 -12.20 -0.55 -25.10
CA ALA A 31 -12.49 0.69 -24.39
C ALA A 31 -11.85 0.62 -22.99
N ASP A 32 -10.71 1.29 -22.82
CA ASP A 32 -10.12 1.56 -21.51
C ASP A 32 -10.82 2.74 -20.81
N SER A 33 -11.29 2.50 -19.58
CA SER A 33 -11.50 3.46 -18.46
C SER A 33 -12.57 3.02 -17.43
N ALA A 34 -12.94 1.73 -17.38
CA ALA A 34 -13.84 1.24 -16.34
C ALA A 34 -13.03 0.60 -15.20
N GLY A 35 -13.09 1.16 -13.99
CA GLY A 35 -12.47 0.56 -12.80
C GLY A 35 -12.88 -0.91 -12.62
N ALA A 36 -12.04 -1.71 -11.94
CA ALA A 36 -12.27 -3.14 -11.74
C ALA A 36 -13.73 -3.45 -11.33
N GLY A 37 -14.38 -4.36 -12.07
CA GLY A 37 -15.76 -4.78 -11.80
C GLY A 37 -16.87 -3.89 -12.38
N THR A 38 -16.58 -2.85 -13.16
CA THR A 38 -17.65 -2.02 -13.77
C THR A 38 -18.47 -2.82 -14.79
N ILE A 39 -19.81 -2.81 -14.67
CA ILE A 39 -20.74 -3.57 -15.54
C ILE A 39 -21.70 -2.70 -16.36
N PHE A 40 -21.56 -1.37 -16.27
CA PHE A 40 -22.30 -0.41 -17.09
C PHE A 40 -21.33 0.68 -17.57
N ASP A 41 -21.32 0.93 -18.88
CA ASP A 41 -20.35 1.80 -19.55
C ASP A 41 -20.73 3.30 -19.52
N GLY A 42 -21.91 3.64 -18.98
CA GLY A 42 -22.43 5.01 -18.95
C GLY A 42 -22.97 5.54 -20.28
N THR A 43 -22.90 4.78 -21.37
CA THR A 43 -23.21 5.27 -22.73
C THR A 43 -24.21 4.40 -23.47
N THR A 44 -24.25 3.09 -23.22
CA THR A 44 -25.11 2.13 -23.91
C THR A 44 -25.72 1.10 -22.96
N LEU A 45 -26.81 0.45 -23.37
CA LEU A 45 -27.34 -0.72 -22.67
C LEU A 45 -26.64 -2.02 -23.09
N ALA A 46 -25.39 -1.97 -23.57
CA ALA A 46 -24.64 -3.17 -23.92
C ALA A 46 -24.52 -4.10 -22.70
N GLY A 47 -24.91 -5.36 -22.88
CA GLY A 47 -24.94 -6.34 -21.79
C GLY A 47 -26.17 -6.22 -20.87
N TRP A 48 -27.11 -5.33 -21.16
CA TRP A 48 -28.37 -5.15 -20.42
C TRP A 48 -29.57 -5.44 -21.31
N ASP A 49 -30.50 -6.26 -20.82
CA ASP A 49 -31.70 -6.70 -21.54
C ASP A 49 -32.96 -6.30 -20.77
N GLY A 50 -33.68 -5.31 -21.30
CA GLY A 50 -34.91 -4.78 -20.74
C GLY A 50 -35.80 -4.21 -21.84
N ASP A 51 -37.04 -3.88 -21.49
CA ASP A 51 -37.99 -3.32 -22.45
C ASP A 51 -37.55 -1.91 -22.91
N PRO A 52 -37.17 -1.71 -24.19
CA PRO A 52 -36.73 -0.40 -24.69
C PRO A 52 -37.84 0.66 -24.66
N ALA A 53 -39.10 0.26 -24.46
CA ALA A 53 -40.18 1.22 -24.22
C ALA A 53 -40.07 1.93 -22.87
N PHE A 54 -39.35 1.38 -21.89
CA PHE A 54 -39.28 1.90 -20.53
C PHE A 54 -37.84 2.18 -20.07
N TRP A 55 -36.85 1.55 -20.70
CA TRP A 55 -35.44 1.68 -20.35
C TRP A 55 -34.63 2.38 -21.44
N ARG A 56 -33.75 3.28 -21.02
CA ARG A 56 -32.80 3.99 -21.90
C ARG A 56 -31.55 4.39 -21.13
N VAL A 57 -30.51 4.80 -21.84
CA VAL A 57 -29.39 5.56 -21.24
C VAL A 57 -29.64 7.05 -21.42
N GLU A 58 -29.49 7.82 -20.35
CA GLU A 58 -29.60 9.28 -20.34
C GLU A 58 -28.63 9.81 -19.28
N ASP A 59 -27.84 10.83 -19.61
CA ASP A 59 -26.90 11.51 -18.70
C ASP A 59 -25.97 10.60 -17.90
N GLY A 60 -25.43 9.55 -18.54
CA GLY A 60 -24.51 8.62 -17.88
C GLY A 60 -25.19 7.58 -16.97
N ALA A 61 -26.53 7.46 -17.02
CA ALA A 61 -27.32 6.58 -16.17
C ALA A 61 -28.26 5.67 -16.98
N ILE A 62 -28.52 4.47 -16.46
CA ILE A 62 -29.66 3.64 -16.88
C ILE A 62 -30.92 4.25 -16.27
N VAL A 63 -31.85 4.66 -17.11
CA VAL A 63 -33.11 5.31 -16.72
C VAL A 63 -34.28 4.38 -17.00
N GLY A 64 -35.04 4.08 -15.95
CA GLY A 64 -36.36 3.45 -16.01
C GLY A 64 -37.44 4.48 -15.72
N GLU A 65 -38.46 4.59 -16.59
CA GLU A 65 -39.50 5.62 -16.42
C GLU A 65 -40.90 5.12 -16.79
N THR A 66 -41.87 5.39 -15.91
CA THR A 66 -43.30 5.25 -16.19
C THR A 66 -43.97 6.62 -16.25
N ARG A 67 -44.94 6.76 -17.17
CA ARG A 67 -45.69 8.01 -17.37
C ARG A 67 -47.19 7.73 -17.35
N ALA A 68 -48.00 8.77 -17.10
CA ALA A 68 -49.45 8.61 -17.01
C ALA A 68 -50.08 8.10 -18.33
N ASP A 69 -49.51 8.50 -19.47
CA ASP A 69 -49.89 8.05 -20.82
C ASP A 69 -49.32 6.66 -21.18
N LYS A 70 -48.38 6.15 -20.39
CA LYS A 70 -47.69 4.87 -20.63
C LYS A 70 -47.43 4.12 -19.31
N PRO A 71 -48.49 3.59 -18.66
CA PRO A 71 -48.36 2.86 -17.41
C PRO A 71 -47.83 1.44 -17.63
N LEU A 72 -47.16 0.88 -16.62
CA LEU A 72 -46.81 -0.54 -16.56
C LEU A 72 -48.00 -1.37 -16.08
N LYS A 73 -48.19 -2.55 -16.70
CA LYS A 73 -49.20 -3.53 -16.28
C LYS A 73 -48.68 -4.53 -15.24
N ALA A 74 -47.36 -4.70 -15.19
CA ALA A 74 -46.65 -5.56 -14.25
C ALA A 74 -45.22 -5.02 -14.06
N ASN A 75 -44.58 -5.40 -12.95
CA ASN A 75 -43.18 -5.06 -12.69
C ASN A 75 -42.31 -5.56 -13.83
N THR A 76 -41.40 -4.72 -14.30
CA THR A 76 -40.43 -5.08 -15.35
C THR A 76 -39.03 -4.80 -14.85
N PHE A 77 -38.06 -5.54 -15.38
CA PHE A 77 -36.67 -5.43 -14.98
C PHE A 77 -35.79 -5.20 -16.20
N ILE A 78 -34.68 -4.49 -16.02
CA ILE A 78 -33.58 -4.53 -16.97
C ILE A 78 -32.49 -5.44 -16.38
N ILE A 79 -32.15 -6.50 -17.11
CA ILE A 79 -31.40 -7.64 -16.61
C ILE A 79 -30.00 -7.59 -17.17
N TRP A 80 -29.01 -7.67 -16.29
CA TRP A 80 -27.62 -7.80 -16.73
C TRP A 80 -27.36 -9.20 -17.26
N ARG A 81 -26.81 -9.29 -18.48
CA ARG A 81 -26.53 -10.53 -19.21
C ARG A 81 -25.06 -10.95 -19.18
N GLY A 82 -24.22 -10.23 -18.44
CA GLY A 82 -22.79 -10.54 -18.34
C GLY A 82 -22.44 -11.66 -17.36
N GLY A 83 -23.41 -12.22 -16.62
CA GLY A 83 -23.18 -13.35 -15.72
C GLY A 83 -24.23 -13.51 -14.62
N THR A 84 -23.87 -14.27 -13.59
CA THR A 84 -24.67 -14.53 -12.39
C THR A 84 -24.00 -13.94 -11.16
N THR A 85 -24.78 -13.81 -10.09
CA THR A 85 -24.40 -13.30 -8.77
C THR A 85 -24.50 -14.45 -7.78
N ARG A 86 -23.36 -14.94 -7.26
CA ARG A 86 -23.28 -15.91 -6.16
C ARG A 86 -22.76 -15.23 -4.91
N ASP A 87 -21.44 -15.10 -4.79
CA ASP A 87 -20.76 -14.39 -3.71
C ASP A 87 -20.15 -13.12 -4.29
N PHE A 88 -20.75 -11.97 -3.98
CA PHE A 88 -20.47 -10.73 -4.66
C PHE A 88 -20.55 -9.51 -3.76
N VAL A 89 -19.95 -8.41 -4.23
CA VAL A 89 -20.22 -7.06 -3.76
C VAL A 89 -20.69 -6.24 -4.95
N LEU A 90 -21.91 -5.74 -4.84
CA LEU A 90 -22.50 -4.78 -5.78
C LEU A 90 -22.41 -3.41 -5.14
N ARG A 91 -21.89 -2.42 -5.89
CA ARG A 91 -21.98 -1.00 -5.59
C ARG A 91 -22.61 -0.28 -6.76
N LEU A 92 -23.56 0.59 -6.50
CA LEU A 92 -24.16 1.46 -7.51
C LEU A 92 -24.68 2.73 -6.87
N GLU A 93 -24.93 3.75 -7.70
CA GLU A 93 -25.67 4.94 -7.29
C GLU A 93 -27.05 4.91 -7.90
N TYR A 94 -28.07 5.31 -7.13
CA TYR A 94 -29.43 5.47 -7.61
C TYR A 94 -30.01 6.85 -7.26
N ARG A 95 -30.94 7.32 -8.10
CA ARG A 95 -31.76 8.51 -7.83
C ARG A 95 -33.19 8.25 -8.29
N MET A 96 -34.16 8.53 -7.42
CA MET A 96 -35.59 8.39 -7.73
C MET A 96 -36.29 9.74 -7.75
N SER A 97 -37.13 9.94 -8.77
CA SER A 97 -38.05 11.06 -8.89
C SER A 97 -39.46 10.53 -9.12
N ALA A 98 -40.36 10.72 -8.15
CA ALA A 98 -41.77 10.31 -8.25
C ALA A 98 -42.70 11.44 -7.79
N SER A 99 -43.86 11.55 -8.42
CA SER A 99 -44.93 12.50 -8.02
C SER A 99 -45.82 11.96 -6.90
N SER A 100 -45.66 10.69 -6.55
CA SER A 100 -46.39 9.99 -5.49
C SER A 100 -45.42 9.33 -4.52
N PRO A 101 -45.73 9.29 -3.20
CA PRO A 101 -44.94 8.54 -2.23
C PRO A 101 -44.97 7.02 -2.48
N ALA A 102 -45.86 6.53 -3.35
CA ALA A 102 -45.95 5.12 -3.73
C ALA A 102 -44.98 4.70 -4.86
N GLY A 103 -44.05 5.57 -5.28
CA GLY A 103 -42.98 5.18 -6.20
C GLY A 103 -42.11 4.09 -5.58
N ASN A 104 -41.86 3.00 -6.32
CA ASN A 104 -41.17 1.81 -5.83
C ASN A 104 -40.24 1.25 -6.92
N SER A 105 -39.09 0.74 -6.50
CA SER A 105 -38.07 0.13 -7.33
C SER A 105 -37.21 -0.76 -6.43
N GLY A 106 -36.14 -1.31 -6.98
CA GLY A 106 -35.21 -2.14 -6.25
C GLY A 106 -34.20 -2.79 -7.18
N VAL A 107 -33.28 -3.52 -6.57
CA VAL A 107 -32.21 -4.25 -7.26
C VAL A 107 -32.33 -5.72 -6.92
N GLN A 108 -32.72 -6.53 -7.92
CA GLN A 108 -32.79 -7.99 -7.81
C GLN A 108 -31.40 -8.60 -7.89
N PHE A 109 -31.11 -9.54 -7.03
CA PHE A 109 -29.87 -10.34 -7.06
C PHE A 109 -30.15 -11.79 -6.69
N ARG A 110 -29.25 -12.72 -7.05
CA ARG A 110 -29.45 -14.16 -6.89
C ARG A 110 -30.83 -14.62 -7.40
N SER A 111 -31.30 -14.00 -8.48
CA SER A 111 -32.70 -14.07 -8.89
C SER A 111 -32.90 -14.94 -10.14
N ALA A 112 -34.13 -15.39 -10.37
CA ALA A 112 -34.51 -16.18 -11.53
C ALA A 112 -35.52 -15.43 -12.41
N LEU A 113 -35.45 -15.66 -13.73
CA LEU A 113 -36.47 -15.22 -14.68
C LEU A 113 -37.78 -15.99 -14.48
N LEU A 114 -38.91 -15.30 -14.65
CA LEU A 114 -40.25 -15.86 -14.70
C LEU A 114 -40.90 -15.59 -16.07
N PRO A 115 -40.50 -16.32 -17.13
CA PRO A 115 -40.94 -16.03 -18.50
C PRO A 115 -42.46 -16.13 -18.68
N ASP A 116 -43.13 -16.99 -17.92
CA ASP A 116 -44.60 -17.14 -17.96
C ASP A 116 -45.34 -15.91 -17.43
N ALA A 117 -44.70 -15.12 -16.57
CA ALA A 117 -45.27 -13.87 -16.05
C ALA A 117 -44.93 -12.65 -16.93
N GLY A 118 -43.93 -12.78 -17.79
CA GLY A 118 -43.49 -11.75 -18.72
C GLY A 118 -42.00 -11.89 -19.02
N ARG A 119 -41.58 -11.43 -20.21
CA ARG A 119 -40.20 -11.62 -20.73
C ARG A 119 -39.11 -11.14 -19.78
N TRP A 120 -39.35 -10.05 -19.07
CA TRP A 120 -38.39 -9.43 -18.16
C TRP A 120 -38.88 -9.44 -16.71
N VAL A 121 -39.72 -10.39 -16.31
CA VAL A 121 -40.17 -10.53 -14.93
C VAL A 121 -39.22 -11.44 -14.16
N MET A 122 -38.86 -11.07 -12.93
CA MET A 122 -37.95 -11.81 -12.07
C MET A 122 -38.63 -12.24 -10.76
N LYS A 123 -38.04 -13.25 -10.10
CA LYS A 123 -38.28 -13.62 -8.70
C LYS A 123 -36.95 -13.78 -7.97
N GLY A 124 -36.91 -13.51 -6.67
CA GLY A 124 -35.72 -13.68 -5.84
C GLY A 124 -35.44 -12.48 -4.95
N TYR A 125 -34.26 -12.42 -4.35
CA TYR A 125 -33.88 -11.35 -3.44
C TYR A 125 -33.86 -9.99 -4.10
N GLN A 126 -34.29 -8.98 -3.36
CA GLN A 126 -34.33 -7.59 -3.75
C GLN A 126 -33.85 -6.68 -2.61
N ALA A 127 -32.98 -5.74 -2.95
CA ALA A 127 -32.72 -4.53 -2.16
C ALA A 127 -33.73 -3.47 -2.58
N ASP A 128 -34.68 -3.12 -1.72
CA ASP A 128 -35.78 -2.23 -2.09
C ASP A 128 -35.37 -0.76 -2.10
N ILE A 129 -36.05 0.01 -2.95
CA ILE A 129 -35.94 1.47 -3.04
C ILE A 129 -37.35 2.04 -3.19
N ASP A 130 -37.75 2.99 -2.37
CA ASP A 130 -39.06 3.63 -2.50
C ASP A 130 -39.03 5.14 -2.26
N ALA A 131 -39.99 5.86 -2.84
CA ALA A 131 -40.05 7.31 -2.77
C ALA A 131 -40.31 7.83 -1.34
N ALA A 132 -40.97 7.05 -0.49
CA ALA A 132 -41.27 7.40 0.89
C ALA A 132 -40.12 7.05 1.86
N ASP A 133 -39.12 6.28 1.43
CA ASP A 133 -38.11 5.62 2.27
C ASP A 133 -38.77 4.86 3.44
N ALA A 134 -39.84 4.14 3.13
CA ALA A 134 -40.49 3.22 4.07
C ALA A 134 -39.92 1.80 3.98
N TYR A 135 -39.35 1.45 2.82
CA TYR A 135 -38.82 0.14 2.48
C TYR A 135 -37.36 0.20 2.01
N THR A 136 -36.86 1.37 1.58
CA THR A 136 -35.46 1.56 1.19
C THR A 136 -34.51 1.02 2.27
N GLY A 137 -33.59 0.13 1.90
CA GLY A 137 -32.60 -0.47 2.81
C GLY A 137 -33.01 -1.82 3.42
N GLN A 138 -34.13 -2.41 2.99
CA GLN A 138 -34.63 -3.71 3.42
C GLN A 138 -34.29 -4.83 2.43
N ILE A 139 -34.15 -6.06 2.94
CA ILE A 139 -34.03 -7.26 2.12
C ILE A 139 -35.41 -7.91 1.98
N TYR A 140 -35.93 -7.89 0.76
CA TYR A 140 -37.19 -8.49 0.35
C TYR A 140 -36.95 -9.64 -0.63
N GLU A 141 -37.93 -10.53 -0.80
CA GLU A 141 -37.89 -11.59 -1.80
C GLU A 141 -39.13 -11.52 -2.70
N GLU A 142 -38.94 -11.00 -3.91
CA GLU A 142 -39.98 -10.78 -4.90
C GLU A 142 -40.55 -12.10 -5.39
N ARG A 143 -41.89 -12.21 -5.32
CA ARG A 143 -42.65 -13.41 -5.68
C ARG A 143 -42.15 -14.68 -4.99
N GLY A 144 -41.58 -14.52 -3.78
CA GLY A 144 -41.10 -15.60 -2.93
C GLY A 144 -41.55 -15.40 -1.49
N ARG A 145 -40.60 -15.43 -0.56
CA ARG A 145 -40.84 -15.40 0.90
C ARG A 145 -41.27 -14.03 1.45
N GLY A 146 -41.19 -12.96 0.67
CA GLY A 146 -41.62 -11.63 1.10
C GLY A 146 -40.57 -10.90 1.95
N PHE A 147 -40.98 -10.25 3.05
CA PHE A 147 -40.08 -9.45 3.89
C PHE A 147 -39.15 -10.36 4.71
N LEU A 148 -37.85 -10.34 4.41
CA LEU A 148 -36.84 -11.14 5.11
C LEU A 148 -36.11 -10.34 6.20
N ALA A 149 -35.78 -9.09 5.94
CA ALA A 149 -35.25 -8.15 6.93
C ALA A 149 -35.75 -6.73 6.65
N ARG A 150 -36.53 -6.14 7.55
CA ARG A 150 -37.04 -4.76 7.41
C ARG A 150 -35.92 -3.73 7.63
N PRO A 151 -36.11 -2.45 7.24
CA PRO A 151 -35.11 -1.41 7.48
C PRO A 151 -34.71 -1.36 8.96
N GLY A 152 -33.41 -1.46 9.21
CA GLY A 152 -32.79 -1.43 10.53
C GLY A 152 -32.62 -2.80 11.19
N GLN A 153 -33.16 -3.88 10.61
CA GLN A 153 -33.14 -5.20 11.26
C GLN A 153 -31.91 -6.04 10.86
N ALA A 154 -31.45 -6.82 11.84
CA ALA A 154 -30.64 -8.01 11.61
C ALA A 154 -31.51 -9.25 11.84
N VAL A 155 -31.64 -10.12 10.85
CA VAL A 155 -32.53 -11.29 10.87
C VAL A 155 -31.79 -12.55 10.45
N ARG A 156 -32.12 -13.68 11.07
CA ARG A 156 -31.77 -15.02 10.61
C ARG A 156 -33.04 -15.71 10.11
N VAL A 157 -33.04 -16.20 8.88
CA VAL A 157 -34.05 -17.18 8.44
C VAL A 157 -33.51 -18.56 8.82
N ALA A 158 -34.20 -19.28 9.69
CA ALA A 158 -33.80 -20.62 10.08
C ALA A 158 -33.98 -21.62 8.92
N ALA A 159 -33.41 -22.82 9.06
CA ALA A 159 -33.46 -23.86 8.01
C ALA A 159 -34.89 -24.27 7.61
N ASP A 160 -35.87 -24.11 8.51
CA ASP A 160 -37.29 -24.36 8.28
C ASP A 160 -38.06 -23.15 7.68
N GLY A 161 -37.35 -22.04 7.42
CA GLY A 161 -37.90 -20.80 6.88
C GLY A 161 -38.45 -19.83 7.92
N GLN A 162 -38.34 -20.12 9.22
CA GLN A 162 -38.82 -19.20 10.25
C GLN A 162 -37.88 -17.99 10.41
N LEU A 163 -38.45 -16.79 10.50
CA LEU A 163 -37.70 -15.55 10.74
C LEU A 163 -37.38 -15.38 12.23
N GLN A 164 -36.10 -15.21 12.54
CA GLN A 164 -35.58 -14.99 13.89
C GLN A 164 -34.85 -13.64 13.93
N ALA A 165 -35.35 -12.71 14.75
CA ALA A 165 -34.66 -11.44 14.96
C ALA A 165 -33.32 -11.67 15.68
N LEU A 166 -32.22 -11.21 15.09
CA LEU A 166 -30.90 -11.18 15.72
C LEU A 166 -30.65 -9.87 16.48
N GLY A 167 -31.31 -8.79 16.05
CA GLY A 167 -31.19 -7.48 16.66
C GLY A 167 -31.48 -6.35 15.68
N TRP A 168 -31.00 -5.16 16.02
CA TRP A 168 -31.13 -3.96 15.20
C TRP A 168 -29.74 -3.42 14.84
N VAL A 169 -29.53 -3.10 13.56
CA VAL A 169 -28.36 -2.35 13.08
C VAL A 169 -28.56 -0.84 13.20
N ALA A 170 -29.82 -0.40 13.16
CA ALA A 170 -30.26 0.97 13.42
C ALA A 170 -31.78 0.99 13.65
N GLN A 171 -32.32 2.05 14.25
CA GLN A 171 -33.77 2.25 14.31
C GLN A 171 -34.33 2.66 12.93
N PRO A 172 -35.56 2.31 12.55
CA PRO A 172 -36.12 2.62 11.22
C PRO A 172 -36.06 4.11 10.84
N ASP A 173 -36.34 5.01 11.79
CA ASP A 173 -36.26 6.46 11.56
C ASP A 173 -34.83 6.93 11.33
N VAL A 174 -33.85 6.28 11.96
CA VAL A 174 -32.41 6.53 11.74
C VAL A 174 -32.01 6.03 10.36
N VAL A 175 -32.46 4.84 9.96
CA VAL A 175 -32.22 4.31 8.60
C VAL A 175 -32.72 5.29 7.56
N LYS A 176 -33.96 5.76 7.71
CA LYS A 176 -34.57 6.76 6.81
C LYS A 176 -33.77 8.06 6.71
N SER A 177 -33.08 8.46 7.78
CA SER A 177 -32.25 9.67 7.80
C SER A 177 -30.99 9.57 6.91
N PHE A 178 -30.60 8.36 6.51
CA PHE A 178 -29.46 8.14 5.63
C PHE A 178 -29.76 8.47 4.16
N MET A 179 -31.04 8.56 3.78
CA MET A 179 -31.47 8.70 2.38
C MET A 179 -31.53 10.17 1.97
N LYS A 180 -30.91 10.48 0.84
CA LYS A 180 -30.96 11.80 0.21
C LYS A 180 -32.14 11.84 -0.76
N LYS A 181 -33.20 12.56 -0.39
CA LYS A 181 -34.40 12.70 -1.23
C LYS A 181 -34.08 13.40 -2.54
N ARG A 182 -34.49 12.78 -3.66
CA ARG A 182 -34.32 13.31 -5.04
C ARG A 182 -32.86 13.57 -5.44
N ASP A 183 -31.91 12.96 -4.74
CA ASP A 183 -30.48 13.06 -5.02
C ASP A 183 -29.88 11.65 -5.14
N TRP A 184 -28.62 11.57 -5.53
CA TRP A 184 -27.88 10.32 -5.66
C TRP A 184 -27.59 9.70 -4.29
N ASN A 185 -27.98 8.43 -4.17
CA ASN A 185 -27.70 7.57 -3.03
C ASN A 185 -26.81 6.42 -3.48
N GLU A 186 -25.76 6.11 -2.73
CA GLU A 186 -24.98 4.89 -2.94
C GLU A 186 -25.72 3.70 -2.30
N LEU A 187 -25.99 2.66 -3.08
CA LEU A 187 -26.44 1.36 -2.61
C LEU A 187 -25.29 0.36 -2.72
N GLN A 188 -25.07 -0.39 -1.65
CA GLN A 188 -24.15 -1.52 -1.63
C GLN A 188 -24.86 -2.78 -1.13
N VAL A 189 -24.70 -3.88 -1.87
CA VAL A 189 -25.15 -5.22 -1.46
C VAL A 189 -23.94 -6.13 -1.39
N VAL A 190 -23.72 -6.72 -0.21
CA VAL A 190 -22.68 -7.73 0.02
C VAL A 190 -23.37 -9.06 0.28
N ALA A 191 -23.18 -10.03 -0.60
CA ALA A 191 -23.70 -11.38 -0.42
C ALA A 191 -22.55 -12.38 -0.38
N ARG A 192 -22.46 -13.16 0.71
CA ARG A 192 -21.44 -14.20 0.89
C ARG A 192 -22.04 -15.42 1.55
N GLY A 193 -22.06 -16.55 0.85
CA GLY A 193 -22.72 -17.76 1.32
C GLY A 193 -24.20 -17.49 1.61
N ASN A 194 -24.62 -17.72 2.85
CA ASN A 194 -25.96 -17.42 3.36
C ASN A 194 -26.13 -16.00 3.93
N ALA A 195 -25.08 -15.20 4.02
CA ALA A 195 -25.15 -13.86 4.59
C ALA A 195 -25.36 -12.80 3.49
N ILE A 196 -26.28 -11.86 3.73
CA ILE A 196 -26.55 -10.71 2.87
C ILE A 196 -26.54 -9.46 3.77
N VAL A 197 -25.80 -8.43 3.38
CA VAL A 197 -25.75 -7.13 4.04
C VAL A 197 -26.04 -6.04 3.03
N GLU A 198 -26.99 -5.17 3.35
CA GLU A 198 -27.31 -3.99 2.57
C GLU A 198 -26.80 -2.74 3.27
N LEU A 199 -26.20 -1.84 2.50
CA LEU A 199 -25.78 -0.53 2.96
C LEU A 199 -26.32 0.54 2.02
N VAL A 200 -26.76 1.66 2.59
CA VAL A 200 -27.12 2.87 1.87
C VAL A 200 -26.28 4.02 2.40
N ASN A 201 -25.61 4.75 1.50
CA ASN A 201 -24.70 5.86 1.81
C ASN A 201 -23.65 5.52 2.89
N GLY A 202 -23.11 4.30 2.85
CA GLY A 202 -22.08 3.82 3.78
C GLY A 202 -22.59 3.30 5.13
N HIS A 203 -23.91 3.32 5.38
CA HIS A 203 -24.51 2.83 6.61
C HIS A 203 -25.20 1.48 6.38
N VAL A 204 -25.00 0.51 7.28
CA VAL A 204 -25.70 -0.78 7.23
C VAL A 204 -27.19 -0.56 7.52
N THR A 205 -28.05 -0.92 6.57
CA THR A 205 -29.49 -0.75 6.67
C THR A 205 -30.22 -2.04 6.98
N SER A 206 -29.67 -3.19 6.57
CA SER A 206 -30.19 -4.50 6.96
C SER A 206 -29.13 -5.59 6.87
N LEU A 207 -29.31 -6.63 7.69
CA LEU A 207 -28.47 -7.83 7.68
C LEU A 207 -29.37 -9.07 7.70
N LEU A 208 -29.08 -10.02 6.81
CA LEU A 208 -29.78 -11.29 6.73
C LEU A 208 -28.79 -12.45 6.77
N VAL A 209 -29.05 -13.44 7.62
CA VAL A 209 -28.42 -14.77 7.56
C VAL A 209 -29.50 -15.77 7.17
N ASP A 210 -29.46 -16.29 5.95
CA ASP A 210 -30.51 -17.13 5.42
C ASP A 210 -30.09 -18.60 5.41
N ASP A 211 -30.46 -19.35 6.44
CA ASP A 211 -30.18 -20.78 6.53
C ASP A 211 -31.21 -21.66 5.83
N ASP A 212 -32.32 -21.09 5.34
CA ASP A 212 -33.36 -21.83 4.63
C ASP A 212 -32.76 -22.57 3.43
N GLU A 213 -32.99 -23.88 3.36
CA GLU A 213 -32.45 -24.71 2.28
C GLU A 213 -33.05 -24.37 0.91
N ARG A 214 -34.22 -23.71 0.89
CA ARG A 214 -34.92 -23.28 -0.32
C ARG A 214 -34.36 -22.00 -0.93
N ARG A 215 -33.39 -21.35 -0.28
CA ARG A 215 -32.82 -20.09 -0.78
C ARG A 215 -32.07 -20.27 -2.09
N ASP A 216 -32.14 -19.25 -2.94
CA ASP A 216 -31.29 -19.16 -4.12
C ASP A 216 -29.86 -18.77 -3.71
N LYS A 217 -28.89 -19.61 -4.08
CA LYS A 217 -27.46 -19.40 -3.78
C LYS A 217 -26.77 -18.54 -4.83
N GLU A 218 -27.31 -18.53 -6.03
CA GLU A 218 -26.77 -17.89 -7.22
C GLU A 218 -27.92 -17.53 -8.17
N GLY A 219 -27.78 -16.45 -8.94
CA GLY A 219 -28.77 -16.10 -9.96
C GLY A 219 -28.49 -14.76 -10.63
N LEU A 220 -29.44 -14.29 -11.40
CA LEU A 220 -29.36 -13.07 -12.20
C LEU A 220 -29.40 -11.80 -11.34
N LEU A 221 -28.85 -10.72 -11.92
CA LEU A 221 -28.91 -9.35 -11.43
C LEU A 221 -29.88 -8.54 -12.32
N GLY A 222 -30.76 -7.74 -11.72
CA GLY A 222 -31.68 -6.89 -12.47
C GLY A 222 -32.09 -5.63 -11.70
N LEU A 223 -32.40 -4.56 -12.44
CA LEU A 223 -32.90 -3.30 -11.88
C LEU A 223 -34.41 -3.20 -12.13
N GLN A 224 -35.18 -2.91 -11.09
CA GLN A 224 -36.64 -2.93 -11.15
C GLN A 224 -37.22 -1.58 -11.58
N LEU A 225 -38.24 -1.63 -12.44
CA LEU A 225 -39.23 -0.57 -12.58
C LEU A 225 -40.61 -1.13 -12.17
N HIS A 226 -41.13 -0.64 -11.05
CA HIS A 226 -42.37 -1.15 -10.46
C HIS A 226 -43.61 -0.63 -11.20
N ALA A 227 -44.66 -1.46 -11.26
CA ALA A 227 -45.96 -1.04 -11.77
C ALA A 227 -46.67 -0.14 -10.74
N GLY A 228 -46.99 1.10 -11.11
CA GLY A 228 -47.59 2.04 -10.16
C GLY A 228 -47.73 3.44 -10.73
N PRO A 229 -47.91 4.45 -9.86
CA PRO A 229 -47.91 5.85 -10.28
C PRO A 229 -46.65 6.24 -11.06
N PRO A 230 -46.71 7.28 -11.91
CA PRO A 230 -45.57 7.75 -12.69
C PRO A 230 -44.33 8.00 -11.83
N MET A 231 -43.20 7.42 -12.25
CA MET A 231 -41.91 7.55 -11.58
C MET A 231 -40.75 7.41 -12.56
N LYS A 232 -39.62 8.03 -12.20
CA LYS A 232 -38.32 7.88 -12.84
C LYS A 232 -37.33 7.33 -11.81
N ILE A 233 -36.61 6.27 -12.15
CA ILE A 233 -35.48 5.73 -11.39
C ILE A 233 -34.25 5.73 -12.29
N GLU A 234 -33.13 6.15 -11.75
CA GLU A 234 -31.88 6.33 -12.47
C GLU A 234 -30.77 5.59 -11.72
N PHE A 235 -29.95 4.81 -12.43
CA PHE A 235 -28.85 4.03 -11.86
C PHE A 235 -27.54 4.32 -12.61
N ARG A 236 -26.44 4.56 -11.88
CA ARG A 236 -25.11 4.77 -12.47
C ARG A 236 -24.01 4.17 -11.59
N ASN A 237 -22.76 4.22 -12.08
CA ASN A 237 -21.59 3.73 -11.35
C ASN A 237 -21.73 2.27 -10.87
N ILE A 238 -22.34 1.42 -11.70
CA ILE A 238 -22.66 0.03 -11.34
C ILE A 238 -21.41 -0.83 -11.42
N ARG A 239 -20.94 -1.31 -10.27
CA ARG A 239 -19.75 -2.15 -10.11
C ARG A 239 -20.10 -3.44 -9.37
N LEU A 240 -19.67 -4.56 -9.93
CA LEU A 240 -19.82 -5.90 -9.40
C LEU A 240 -18.45 -6.56 -9.26
N THR A 241 -18.07 -6.92 -8.03
CA THR A 241 -16.82 -7.64 -7.74
C THR A 241 -17.11 -8.91 -6.93
N GLY A 242 -16.18 -9.87 -6.89
CA GLY A 242 -16.35 -11.10 -6.09
C GLY A 242 -16.30 -10.82 -4.58
N ALA A 243 -17.01 -11.58 -3.74
CA ALA A 243 -17.01 -11.33 -2.29
C ALA A 243 -15.63 -11.45 -1.62
N ASP A 244 -14.69 -12.19 -2.20
CA ASP A 244 -13.31 -12.27 -1.71
C ASP A 244 -12.49 -10.99 -1.99
N SER A 245 -13.05 -10.04 -2.74
CA SER A 245 -12.45 -8.74 -3.05
C SER A 245 -12.84 -7.60 -2.10
N VAL A 246 -13.64 -7.87 -1.04
CA VAL A 246 -14.01 -6.85 -0.04
C VAL A 246 -13.83 -7.39 1.39
N PRO A 247 -13.01 -6.73 2.24
CA PRO A 247 -12.91 -7.02 3.66
C PRO A 247 -14.22 -6.65 4.39
N THR A 248 -14.87 -7.62 5.06
CA THR A 248 -16.13 -7.44 5.83
C THR A 248 -15.93 -6.98 7.29
N THR A 249 -14.82 -6.31 7.56
CA THR A 249 -14.53 -5.53 8.77
C THR A 249 -13.76 -4.31 8.28
N ARG A 250 -13.83 -3.14 8.94
CA ARG A 250 -12.89 -2.04 8.65
C ARG A 250 -11.51 -2.66 8.45
N ALA A 251 -10.95 -2.58 7.24
CA ALA A 251 -9.70 -3.25 6.94
C ALA A 251 -8.70 -2.75 7.97
N HIS A 252 -8.17 -3.67 8.78
CA HIS A 252 -7.15 -3.26 9.73
C HIS A 252 -5.93 -2.89 8.90
N ALA A 253 -5.40 -1.69 9.13
CA ALA A 253 -4.17 -1.26 8.51
C ALA A 253 -3.03 -2.14 9.07
N ASP A 254 -2.38 -2.90 8.19
CA ASP A 254 -1.21 -3.70 8.52
C ASP A 254 0.07 -2.94 8.13
N TRP A 255 1.14 -3.12 8.90
CA TRP A 255 2.48 -2.64 8.58
C TRP A 255 3.46 -3.82 8.73
N LEU A 256 3.38 -4.76 7.79
CA LEU A 256 4.02 -6.09 7.90
C LEU A 256 5.50 -6.10 7.55
N THR A 257 6.01 -5.00 7.03
CA THR A 257 7.40 -4.88 6.60
C THR A 257 7.85 -3.42 6.72
N ASP A 258 9.14 -3.20 6.91
CA ASP A 258 9.71 -1.86 6.90
C ASP A 258 9.37 -1.15 5.57
N GLY A 259 9.13 0.16 5.57
CA GLY A 259 8.65 0.87 4.38
C GLY A 259 7.25 0.45 3.88
N GLY A 260 6.49 -0.30 4.67
CA GLY A 260 5.05 -0.52 4.54
C GLY A 260 4.62 -1.58 3.51
N ASN A 261 5.39 -1.81 2.44
CA ASN A 261 5.10 -2.84 1.43
C ASN A 261 6.37 -3.27 0.68
N PRO A 262 6.33 -4.33 -0.15
CA PRO A 262 7.51 -4.81 -0.87
C PRO A 262 8.16 -3.77 -1.80
N GLN A 263 7.40 -2.82 -2.29
CA GLN A 263 7.88 -1.70 -3.12
C GLN A 263 8.49 -0.54 -2.30
N ARG A 264 8.47 -0.64 -0.97
CA ARG A 264 9.01 0.34 0.00
C ARG A 264 8.46 1.75 -0.18
N THR A 265 7.17 1.88 -0.51
CA THR A 265 6.57 3.21 -0.72
C THR A 265 6.45 4.06 0.55
N ALA A 266 6.51 3.44 1.73
CA ALA A 266 6.26 4.05 3.03
C ALA A 266 4.88 4.74 3.13
N TRP A 267 3.89 4.22 2.39
CA TRP A 267 2.52 4.72 2.39
C TRP A 267 1.54 3.67 2.96
N GLN A 268 0.95 4.01 4.11
CA GLN A 268 -0.17 3.27 4.70
C GLN A 268 -1.48 3.71 4.05
N ARG A 269 -2.03 2.86 3.19
CA ARG A 269 -3.25 3.15 2.41
C ARG A 269 -4.53 2.87 3.17
N ASP A 270 -4.46 1.94 4.12
CA ASP A 270 -5.64 1.45 4.83
C ASP A 270 -5.89 2.18 6.17
N GLU A 271 -4.98 3.08 6.56
CA GLU A 271 -5.15 3.96 7.71
C GLU A 271 -6.23 5.01 7.43
N THR A 272 -7.18 5.15 8.35
CA THR A 272 -8.36 6.01 8.17
C THR A 272 -8.71 6.82 9.42
N VAL A 273 -7.96 6.66 10.52
CA VAL A 273 -8.17 7.35 11.80
C VAL A 273 -7.31 8.61 11.86
N LEU A 274 -6.02 8.50 11.53
CA LEU A 274 -5.10 9.63 11.47
C LEU A 274 -5.40 10.41 10.19
N THR A 275 -5.92 11.61 10.31
CA THR A 275 -6.24 12.49 9.17
C THR A 275 -5.62 13.86 9.44
N THR A 276 -5.46 14.70 8.40
CA THR A 276 -4.93 16.07 8.58
C THR A 276 -5.76 16.87 9.58
N GLY A 277 -7.09 16.76 9.51
CA GLY A 277 -8.01 17.43 10.43
C GLY A 277 -7.98 16.90 11.88
N ARG A 278 -7.43 15.70 12.10
CA ARG A 278 -7.32 15.06 13.43
C ARG A 278 -5.89 14.96 13.96
N ALA A 279 -4.89 15.32 13.19
CA ALA A 279 -3.49 15.24 13.60
C ALA A 279 -3.20 16.02 14.89
N LYS A 280 -3.90 17.13 15.11
CA LYS A 280 -3.84 17.92 16.36
C LYS A 280 -4.27 17.14 17.63
N ASP A 281 -5.05 16.07 17.48
CA ASP A 281 -5.54 15.25 18.60
C ASP A 281 -4.55 14.17 19.02
N ILE A 282 -3.42 14.05 18.32
CA ILE A 282 -2.38 13.07 18.61
C ILE A 282 -1.79 13.33 20.01
N ARG A 283 -1.62 12.27 20.77
CA ARG A 283 -0.99 12.27 22.09
C ARG A 283 -0.17 11.01 22.29
N LEU A 284 0.72 11.02 23.27
CA LEU A 284 1.37 9.80 23.74
C LEU A 284 0.29 8.88 24.35
N LEU A 285 0.10 7.69 23.78
CA LEU A 285 -0.85 6.70 24.28
C LEU A 285 -0.20 5.80 25.33
N TRP A 286 1.00 5.31 25.02
CA TRP A 286 1.83 4.53 25.93
C TRP A 286 3.29 4.55 25.44
N LYS A 287 4.19 4.17 26.34
CA LYS A 287 5.57 3.81 26.01
C LYS A 287 5.98 2.59 26.83
N ILE A 288 6.85 1.76 26.26
CA ILE A 288 7.38 0.56 26.93
C ILE A 288 8.89 0.47 26.71
N THR A 289 9.66 0.29 27.78
CA THR A 289 11.09 0.01 27.70
C THR A 289 11.29 -1.50 27.66
N LEU A 290 11.92 -1.97 26.59
CA LEU A 290 12.19 -3.39 26.36
C LEU A 290 13.56 -3.75 26.90
N ASP A 291 13.71 -4.99 27.37
CA ASP A 291 14.98 -5.54 27.84
C ASP A 291 15.92 -5.84 26.67
N ASN A 292 16.35 -4.79 25.97
CA ASN A 292 17.25 -4.81 24.84
C ASN A 292 18.47 -3.96 25.15
N ALA A 293 19.62 -4.60 25.41
CA ALA A 293 20.87 -3.88 25.54
C ALA A 293 21.29 -3.29 24.18
N PRO A 294 21.55 -1.97 24.07
CA PRO A 294 22.10 -1.40 22.86
C PRO A 294 23.49 -1.96 22.57
N ARG A 295 23.85 -2.03 21.29
CA ARG A 295 25.17 -2.45 20.83
C ARG A 295 25.69 -1.45 19.82
N GLU A 296 26.82 -0.83 20.14
CA GLU A 296 27.34 0.33 19.41
C GLU A 296 26.25 1.42 19.30
N MET A 297 25.91 1.85 18.07
CA MET A 297 24.83 2.82 17.82
C MET A 297 23.44 2.19 17.71
N HIS A 298 23.33 0.86 17.72
CA HIS A 298 22.06 0.16 17.43
C HIS A 298 21.32 -0.22 18.71
N SER A 299 19.99 -0.19 18.66
CA SER A 299 19.12 -0.62 19.76
C SER A 299 17.89 -1.34 19.22
N LEU A 300 16.73 -0.67 19.15
CA LEU A 300 15.53 -1.23 18.53
C LEU A 300 15.54 -1.01 17.00
N LEU A 301 14.90 -1.93 16.30
CA LEU A 301 14.60 -1.84 14.87
C LEU A 301 13.12 -1.42 14.67
N PRO A 302 12.72 -1.03 13.45
CA PRO A 302 11.33 -0.69 13.14
C PRO A 302 10.29 -1.68 13.63
N ALA A 303 9.22 -1.12 14.18
CA ALA A 303 8.08 -1.87 14.65
C ALA A 303 7.23 -2.36 13.47
N LEU A 304 6.75 -3.58 13.52
CA LEU A 304 5.80 -4.11 12.55
C LEU A 304 4.44 -4.24 13.22
N VAL A 305 3.37 -3.99 12.49
CA VAL A 305 2.02 -3.98 13.06
C VAL A 305 1.15 -4.96 12.31
N VAL A 306 0.58 -5.92 13.05
CA VAL A 306 -0.47 -6.79 12.54
C VAL A 306 -1.79 -6.34 13.14
N GLY A 307 -2.67 -5.86 12.28
CA GLY A 307 -3.94 -5.24 12.57
C GLY A 307 -4.91 -6.16 13.30
N ARG A 308 -4.85 -7.46 13.02
CA ARG A 308 -5.67 -8.48 13.65
C ARG A 308 -4.99 -9.85 13.63
N VAL A 309 -4.64 -10.35 14.80
CA VAL A 309 -4.08 -11.69 15.03
C VAL A 309 -5.03 -12.47 15.91
N ASP A 310 -5.41 -13.68 15.50
CA ASP A 310 -6.23 -14.56 16.33
C ASP A 310 -5.36 -15.21 17.41
N THR A 311 -5.48 -14.72 18.65
CA THR A 311 -4.77 -15.26 19.82
C THR A 311 -5.67 -16.15 20.66
N ARG A 312 -5.10 -16.85 21.66
CA ARG A 312 -5.89 -17.63 22.63
C ARG A 312 -6.87 -16.78 23.44
N GLU A 313 -6.57 -15.51 23.65
CA GLU A 313 -7.40 -14.55 24.39
C GLU A 313 -8.41 -13.83 23.48
N GLY A 314 -8.38 -14.11 22.16
CA GLY A 314 -9.22 -13.48 21.15
C GLY A 314 -8.42 -12.70 20.11
N PRO A 315 -9.09 -12.06 19.14
CA PRO A 315 -8.44 -11.24 18.13
C PRO A 315 -7.77 -10.00 18.75
N THR A 316 -6.49 -9.81 18.46
CA THR A 316 -5.65 -8.75 19.05
C THR A 316 -4.84 -8.04 17.97
N GLN A 317 -4.66 -6.72 18.10
CA GLN A 317 -3.69 -5.98 17.28
C GLN A 317 -2.31 -6.10 17.95
N ILE A 318 -1.32 -6.64 17.23
CA ILE A 318 0.01 -6.93 17.77
C ILE A 318 1.07 -6.06 17.08
N VAL A 319 1.93 -5.46 17.90
CA VAL A 319 3.15 -4.78 17.47
C VAL A 319 4.33 -5.72 17.71
N VAL A 320 5.09 -6.01 16.66
CA VAL A 320 6.30 -6.82 16.72
C VAL A 320 7.51 -5.90 16.63
N VAL A 321 8.45 -6.01 17.56
CA VAL A 321 9.70 -5.24 17.55
C VAL A 321 10.87 -6.19 17.74
N THR A 322 11.93 -5.95 16.97
CA THR A 322 13.22 -6.61 17.15
C THR A 322 14.22 -5.64 17.73
N GLY A 323 15.11 -6.12 18.60
CA GLY A 323 16.22 -5.34 19.12
C GLY A 323 17.56 -6.04 18.89
N VAL A 324 18.62 -5.25 18.73
CA VAL A 324 19.98 -5.67 18.37
C VAL A 324 20.55 -6.76 19.28
N SER A 325 20.06 -6.91 20.51
CA SER A 325 20.46 -8.00 21.42
C SER A 325 19.79 -9.35 21.12
N ASP A 326 19.44 -9.62 19.86
CA ASP A 326 18.86 -10.88 19.38
C ASP A 326 17.51 -11.25 20.03
N ASN A 327 16.71 -10.22 20.30
CA ASN A 327 15.38 -10.38 20.88
C ASN A 327 14.28 -9.95 19.92
N LEU A 328 13.17 -10.69 19.96
CA LEU A 328 11.91 -10.41 19.30
C LEU A 328 10.83 -10.24 20.38
N TYR A 329 10.03 -9.19 20.26
CA TYR A 329 8.99 -8.81 21.22
C TYR A 329 7.66 -8.68 20.49
N ALA A 330 6.58 -9.20 21.11
CA ALA A 330 5.22 -8.86 20.71
C ALA A 330 4.53 -8.07 21.81
N ILE A 331 3.85 -7.00 21.42
CA ILE A 331 3.22 -6.03 22.31
C ILE A 331 1.77 -5.87 21.86
N ASP A 332 0.85 -5.82 22.81
CA ASP A 332 -0.53 -5.45 22.56
C ASP A 332 -0.60 -3.97 22.15
N ALA A 333 -1.03 -3.68 20.92
CA ALA A 333 -1.06 -2.31 20.38
C ALA A 333 -1.98 -1.36 21.17
N GLY A 334 -3.05 -1.90 21.75
CA GLY A 334 -4.04 -1.12 22.49
C GLY A 334 -3.55 -0.77 23.89
N ARG A 335 -2.96 -1.73 24.59
CA ARG A 335 -2.57 -1.63 26.01
C ARG A 335 -1.12 -1.24 26.22
N GLY A 336 -0.25 -1.41 25.22
CA GLY A 336 1.20 -1.18 25.38
C GLY A 336 1.86 -2.18 26.33
N VAL A 337 1.33 -3.41 26.43
CA VAL A 337 1.86 -4.46 27.31
C VAL A 337 2.55 -5.55 26.49
N LEU A 338 3.67 -6.05 27.00
CA LEU A 338 4.39 -7.17 26.40
C LEU A 338 3.52 -8.44 26.49
N LEU A 339 3.27 -9.08 25.34
CA LEU A 339 2.56 -10.35 25.23
C LEU A 339 3.54 -11.52 25.36
N TRP A 340 4.63 -11.47 24.61
CA TRP A 340 5.69 -12.46 24.66
C TRP A 340 7.03 -11.89 24.21
N LYS A 341 8.13 -12.54 24.63
CA LYS A 341 9.51 -12.27 24.23
C LYS A 341 10.14 -13.57 23.76
N LYS A 342 10.84 -13.55 22.62
CA LYS A 342 11.68 -14.63 22.14
C LYS A 342 13.12 -14.13 22.01
N ARG A 343 14.07 -14.86 22.56
CA ARG A 343 15.50 -14.63 22.36
C ARG A 343 16.03 -15.71 21.44
N PHE A 344 16.74 -15.33 20.39
CA PHE A 344 17.38 -16.30 19.51
C PHE A 344 18.68 -16.79 20.13
N ASP A 345 18.93 -18.10 20.01
CA ASP A 345 20.20 -18.69 20.42
C ASP A 345 21.27 -18.39 19.36
N HIS A 346 22.41 -17.85 19.82
CA HIS A 346 23.58 -17.54 19.01
C HIS A 346 24.85 -18.18 19.56
N ALA A 347 24.72 -19.22 20.41
CA ALA A 347 25.86 -19.90 21.03
C ALA A 347 26.89 -20.42 20.03
N SER A 348 26.49 -20.74 18.80
CA SER A 348 27.39 -21.20 17.73
C SER A 348 28.41 -20.16 17.28
N VAL A 349 28.19 -18.87 17.58
CA VAL A 349 29.08 -17.76 17.19
C VAL A 349 29.58 -16.93 18.38
N GLY A 350 29.02 -17.15 19.57
CA GLY A 350 29.38 -16.45 20.81
C GLY A 350 29.05 -14.95 20.80
N ASP A 351 29.31 -14.28 21.92
CA ASP A 351 29.10 -12.82 22.07
C ASP A 351 30.22 -11.97 21.46
N THR A 352 31.38 -12.57 21.16
CA THR A 352 32.58 -11.85 20.71
C THR A 352 33.06 -12.35 19.35
N THR A 353 32.72 -11.62 18.28
CA THR A 353 33.39 -11.83 16.98
C THR A 353 34.46 -10.75 16.75
N PRO A 354 35.59 -11.05 16.06
CA PRO A 354 36.79 -10.17 16.00
C PRO A 354 36.63 -8.82 15.28
N ARG A 355 35.43 -8.45 14.83
CA ARG A 355 35.12 -7.18 14.14
C ARG A 355 33.80 -6.58 14.61
N SER A 356 33.58 -6.51 15.93
CA SER A 356 32.58 -5.60 16.47
C SER A 356 33.13 -4.17 16.45
N GLY A 357 32.32 -3.21 16.04
CA GLY A 357 32.65 -1.79 16.04
C GLY A 357 31.47 -0.99 15.53
N LEU A 358 31.56 0.35 15.55
CA LEU A 358 30.44 1.25 15.25
C LEU A 358 29.56 0.84 14.04
N MET A 359 30.18 0.35 12.96
CA MET A 359 29.47 -0.10 11.75
C MET A 359 29.03 -1.58 11.78
N CYS A 360 29.60 -2.42 12.64
CA CYS A 360 29.26 -3.83 12.76
C CYS A 360 28.92 -4.13 14.23
N PRO A 361 27.67 -3.87 14.67
CA PRO A 361 27.35 -3.75 16.09
C PRO A 361 27.47 -5.03 16.91
N GLY A 362 27.43 -6.22 16.30
CA GLY A 362 27.10 -7.41 17.09
C GLY A 362 25.59 -7.57 17.20
N GLY A 363 25.01 -8.69 16.80
CA GLY A 363 23.58 -8.96 16.91
C GLY A 363 22.72 -8.72 15.67
N ILE A 364 21.42 -8.96 15.79
CA ILE A 364 20.43 -8.76 14.72
C ILE A 364 20.37 -7.31 14.24
N THR A 365 20.46 -7.09 12.93
CA THR A 365 20.43 -5.75 12.31
C THR A 365 19.35 -5.57 11.25
N ALA A 366 18.65 -6.63 10.86
CA ALA A 366 17.55 -6.55 9.92
C ALA A 366 16.20 -6.56 10.64
N THR A 367 15.37 -5.57 10.32
CA THR A 367 13.94 -5.61 10.61
C THR A 367 13.37 -6.91 10.03
N PRO A 368 12.58 -7.68 10.79
CA PRO A 368 11.86 -8.83 10.26
C PRO A 368 10.92 -8.45 9.10
N VAL A 369 10.35 -9.47 8.46
CA VAL A 369 9.18 -9.31 7.60
C VAL A 369 8.09 -10.28 8.06
N ILE A 370 6.83 -9.86 8.00
CA ILE A 370 5.68 -10.67 8.38
C ILE A 370 4.90 -11.05 7.13
N GLY A 371 4.57 -12.34 7.01
CA GLY A 371 3.70 -12.85 5.94
C GLY A 371 2.41 -13.44 6.50
N PRO A 372 1.25 -13.23 5.86
CA PRO A 372 0.04 -13.96 6.20
C PRO A 372 0.23 -15.45 5.91
N THR A 373 -0.42 -16.30 6.70
CA THR A 373 -0.48 -17.74 6.41
C THR A 373 -1.68 -18.08 5.54
N THR A 374 -1.83 -19.35 5.17
CA THR A 374 -3.06 -19.86 4.52
C THR A 374 -4.28 -19.85 5.44
N VAL A 375 -4.09 -19.65 6.75
CA VAL A 375 -5.15 -19.53 7.74
C VAL A 375 -5.37 -18.05 8.04
N PRO A 376 -6.57 -17.49 7.76
CA PRO A 376 -6.88 -16.10 8.11
C PRO A 376 -6.64 -15.81 9.59
N GLY A 377 -6.16 -14.60 9.91
CA GLY A 377 -5.85 -14.19 11.27
C GLY A 377 -4.54 -14.77 11.84
N ARG A 378 -3.82 -15.61 11.07
CA ARG A 378 -2.50 -16.13 11.45
C ARG A 378 -1.41 -15.61 10.53
N TYR A 379 -0.27 -15.30 11.14
CA TYR A 379 0.85 -14.63 10.50
C TYR A 379 2.17 -15.23 10.99
N THR A 380 3.17 -15.26 10.11
CA THR A 380 4.52 -15.73 10.41
C THR A 380 5.50 -14.57 10.32
N ILE A 381 6.29 -14.40 11.37
CA ILE A 381 7.44 -13.51 11.43
C ILE A 381 8.64 -14.27 10.86
N TYR A 382 9.28 -13.68 9.87
CA TYR A 382 10.56 -14.12 9.33
C TYR A 382 11.64 -13.20 9.88
N ALA A 383 12.56 -13.73 10.69
CA ALA A 383 13.63 -12.96 11.31
C ALA A 383 14.97 -13.66 11.09
N VAL A 384 16.05 -12.88 10.96
CA VAL A 384 17.41 -13.41 10.78
C VAL A 384 18.24 -13.07 12.00
N SER A 385 18.60 -14.08 12.78
CA SER A 385 19.43 -13.91 13.97
C SER A 385 20.89 -13.63 13.60
N TRP A 386 21.65 -13.18 14.60
CA TRP A 386 23.07 -12.87 14.48
C TRP A 386 23.95 -13.95 13.82
N ASP A 387 23.63 -15.22 14.06
CA ASP A 387 24.35 -16.37 13.50
C ASP A 387 24.00 -16.65 12.02
N GLY A 388 23.21 -15.78 11.38
CA GLY A 388 22.82 -15.87 9.97
C GLY A 388 21.69 -16.89 9.70
N THR A 389 21.01 -17.34 10.75
CA THR A 389 19.90 -18.29 10.66
C THR A 389 18.57 -17.57 10.50
N LEU A 390 17.75 -18.03 9.56
CA LEU A 390 16.36 -17.64 9.38
C LEU A 390 15.48 -18.40 10.38
N HIS A 391 14.68 -17.65 11.13
CA HIS A 391 13.67 -18.13 12.05
C HIS A 391 12.28 -17.80 11.53
N GLN A 392 11.35 -18.73 11.71
CA GLN A 392 9.93 -18.56 11.41
C GLN A 392 9.16 -18.65 12.72
N VAL A 393 8.49 -17.58 13.11
CA VAL A 393 7.87 -17.45 14.43
C VAL A 393 6.40 -17.07 14.27
N ASP A 394 5.50 -17.73 14.98
CA ASP A 394 4.07 -17.37 14.98
C ASP A 394 3.86 -16.04 15.72
N VAL A 395 3.15 -15.09 15.10
CA VAL A 395 2.90 -13.76 15.69
C VAL A 395 2.08 -13.86 16.98
N ALA A 396 1.17 -14.82 17.11
CA ALA A 396 0.23 -14.90 18.22
C ALA A 396 0.92 -15.27 19.54
N ASP A 397 1.90 -16.18 19.51
CA ASP A 397 2.46 -16.76 20.74
C ASP A 397 3.99 -16.90 20.78
N GLY A 398 4.71 -16.54 19.70
CA GLY A 398 6.17 -16.61 19.66
C GLY A 398 6.72 -18.03 19.50
N ALA A 399 5.87 -19.02 19.23
CA ALA A 399 6.31 -20.38 18.94
C ALA A 399 7.01 -20.46 17.59
N ASP A 400 7.96 -21.39 17.46
CA ASP A 400 8.59 -21.66 16.17
C ASP A 400 7.58 -22.29 15.21
N ALA A 401 7.33 -21.61 14.10
CA ALA A 401 6.43 -22.08 13.03
C ALA A 401 7.12 -23.09 12.10
N ALA A 402 8.46 -23.07 12.05
CA ALA A 402 9.28 -24.03 11.33
C ALA A 402 10.66 -24.17 12.00
N PRO A 403 11.41 -25.26 11.76
CA PRO A 403 12.79 -25.38 12.20
C PRO A 403 13.66 -24.24 11.65
N PRO A 404 14.61 -23.70 12.44
CA PRO A 404 15.53 -22.68 11.97
C PRO A 404 16.36 -23.16 10.77
N ALA A 405 16.60 -22.29 9.79
CA ALA A 405 17.27 -22.62 8.54
C ALA A 405 18.45 -21.69 8.24
N LYS A 406 19.52 -22.21 7.63
CA LYS A 406 20.64 -21.36 7.21
C LYS A 406 20.23 -20.45 6.07
N PHE A 407 20.55 -19.16 6.19
CA PHE A 407 20.22 -18.17 5.17
C PHE A 407 21.44 -17.40 4.70
N MET A 408 22.26 -16.88 5.61
CA MET A 408 23.44 -16.09 5.27
C MET A 408 24.57 -16.38 6.25
N PRO A 409 25.81 -15.95 5.95
CA PRO A 409 26.90 -16.07 6.90
C PRO A 409 26.61 -15.31 8.21
N PRO A 410 27.10 -15.81 9.36
CA PRO A 410 26.97 -15.11 10.64
C PRO A 410 27.66 -13.74 10.61
N ASN A 411 27.17 -12.78 11.39
CA ASN A 411 27.70 -11.42 11.41
C ASN A 411 27.72 -10.74 10.02
N GLY A 412 26.83 -11.13 9.10
CA GLY A 412 26.79 -10.55 7.76
C GLY A 412 26.14 -9.16 7.68
N LYS A 413 25.60 -8.62 8.79
CA LYS A 413 24.86 -7.34 8.87
C LYS A 413 23.83 -7.12 7.74
N PRO A 414 22.73 -7.87 7.73
CA PRO A 414 21.63 -7.62 6.81
C PRO A 414 20.88 -6.33 7.17
N TYR A 415 20.25 -5.71 6.18
CA TYR A 415 19.36 -4.55 6.33
C TYR A 415 17.96 -4.94 5.87
N ALA A 416 16.99 -4.82 6.78
CA ALA A 416 15.54 -5.11 6.67
C ALA A 416 15.11 -6.17 5.63
N LEU A 417 14.40 -7.20 6.08
CA LEU A 417 13.90 -8.23 5.18
C LEU A 417 12.75 -7.71 4.32
N ASN A 418 12.61 -8.29 3.13
CA ASN A 418 11.46 -8.11 2.25
C ASN A 418 10.89 -9.48 1.86
N LEU A 419 9.59 -9.58 1.65
CA LEU A 419 8.91 -10.83 1.27
C LEU A 419 8.10 -10.60 0.01
N TRP A 420 8.39 -11.38 -1.03
CA TRP A 420 7.66 -11.35 -2.29
C TRP A 420 7.44 -12.75 -2.83
N LYS A 421 6.18 -13.14 -3.03
CA LYS A 421 5.79 -14.44 -3.63
C LYS A 421 6.58 -15.64 -3.05
N ASN A 422 6.61 -15.77 -1.72
CA ASN A 422 7.33 -16.80 -0.97
C ASN A 422 8.87 -16.77 -1.05
N VAL A 423 9.46 -15.64 -1.46
CA VAL A 423 10.91 -15.44 -1.44
C VAL A 423 11.23 -14.28 -0.49
N ILE A 424 12.12 -14.53 0.45
CA ILE A 424 12.63 -13.51 1.38
C ILE A 424 13.89 -12.92 0.78
N TYR A 425 13.98 -11.60 0.71
CA TYR A 425 15.11 -10.85 0.18
C TYR A 425 15.76 -9.99 1.27
N THR A 426 17.08 -9.84 1.19
CA THR A 426 17.86 -8.87 1.96
C THR A 426 19.16 -8.55 1.23
N HIS A 427 19.84 -7.49 1.65
CA HIS A 427 21.22 -7.23 1.27
C HIS A 427 22.10 -7.03 2.51
N THR A 428 23.42 -7.06 2.32
CA THR A 428 24.41 -6.82 3.37
C THR A 428 25.36 -5.67 3.05
N ALA A 429 25.99 -5.14 4.09
CA ALA A 429 26.86 -3.98 3.98
C ALA A 429 28.02 -4.00 4.99
N GLN A 430 29.00 -3.12 4.75
CA GLN A 430 30.20 -2.87 5.58
C GLN A 430 31.13 -4.06 5.84
N GLY A 431 30.94 -5.16 5.11
CA GLY A 431 31.80 -6.35 5.20
C GLY A 431 31.94 -6.92 6.62
N CYS A 432 30.87 -6.83 7.40
CA CYS A 432 30.83 -7.38 8.75
C CYS A 432 31.11 -8.89 8.73
N GLY A 433 31.75 -9.40 9.79
CA GLY A 433 32.24 -10.79 9.83
C GLY A 433 33.37 -11.10 8.84
N GLY A 434 33.85 -10.12 8.06
CA GLY A 434 34.81 -10.35 6.97
C GLY A 434 34.16 -10.89 5.69
N HIS A 435 32.83 -10.81 5.59
CA HIS A 435 32.09 -11.27 4.42
C HIS A 435 32.02 -10.18 3.34
N PRO A 436 31.95 -10.54 2.05
CA PRO A 436 31.65 -9.56 1.01
C PRO A 436 30.22 -9.01 1.18
N ASN A 437 29.97 -7.83 0.61
CA ASN A 437 28.62 -7.29 0.49
C ASN A 437 27.86 -8.09 -0.56
N MET A 438 26.70 -8.63 -0.18
CA MET A 438 25.94 -9.57 -1.00
C MET A 438 24.44 -9.27 -0.86
N VAL A 439 23.72 -9.52 -1.93
CA VAL A 439 22.29 -9.78 -1.94
C VAL A 439 22.06 -11.25 -1.56
N TYR A 440 21.03 -11.52 -0.75
CA TYR A 440 20.58 -12.87 -0.44
C TYR A 440 19.08 -13.00 -0.70
N ALA A 441 18.67 -14.16 -1.22
CA ALA A 441 17.28 -14.54 -1.35
C ALA A 441 17.05 -15.97 -0.83
N TYR A 442 16.06 -16.15 0.04
CA TYR A 442 15.63 -17.46 0.56
C TYR A 442 14.29 -17.84 -0.06
N ASP A 443 14.25 -18.92 -0.83
CA ASP A 443 13.01 -19.47 -1.39
C ASP A 443 12.34 -20.38 -0.35
N LEU A 444 11.21 -19.94 0.21
CA LEU A 444 10.50 -20.65 1.29
C LEU A 444 9.96 -22.01 0.86
N ALA A 445 9.68 -22.21 -0.43
CA ALA A 445 9.13 -23.46 -0.95
C ALA A 445 10.20 -24.57 -1.04
N THR A 446 11.44 -24.20 -1.35
CA THR A 446 12.54 -25.15 -1.60
C THR A 446 13.61 -25.15 -0.52
N GLY A 447 13.62 -24.14 0.35
CA GLY A 447 14.67 -23.91 1.34
C GLY A 447 16.02 -23.52 0.75
N ARG A 448 16.07 -23.16 -0.54
CA ARG A 448 17.31 -22.78 -1.23
C ARG A 448 17.62 -21.30 -1.04
N VAL A 449 18.92 -21.01 -0.94
CA VAL A 449 19.46 -19.67 -0.87
C VAL A 449 20.16 -19.32 -2.18
N GLY A 450 19.77 -18.20 -2.78
CA GLY A 450 20.53 -17.53 -3.83
C GLY A 450 21.31 -16.35 -3.26
N SER A 451 22.49 -16.08 -3.82
CA SER A 451 23.28 -14.89 -3.48
C SER A 451 23.94 -14.29 -4.71
N TRP A 452 24.14 -12.98 -4.70
CA TRP A 452 24.83 -12.23 -5.75
C TRP A 452 25.48 -10.98 -5.14
N GLY A 453 26.64 -10.54 -5.61
CA GLY A 453 27.36 -9.42 -5.00
C GLY A 453 27.88 -8.40 -6.03
N PRO A 454 27.85 -7.09 -5.73
CA PRO A 454 28.32 -6.03 -6.63
C PRO A 454 29.86 -5.87 -6.69
N ALA A 455 30.62 -6.79 -6.08
CA ALA A 455 32.08 -6.74 -5.98
C ALA A 455 32.65 -5.41 -5.41
N GLY A 456 31.94 -4.82 -4.45
CA GLY A 456 32.23 -3.50 -3.86
C GLY A 456 30.99 -2.95 -3.16
N GLY A 457 30.90 -1.65 -2.93
CA GLY A 457 29.66 -0.90 -2.69
C GLY A 457 28.68 -1.54 -1.71
N GLY A 458 28.81 -1.25 -0.41
CA GLY A 458 27.89 -1.79 0.58
C GLY A 458 26.45 -1.30 0.35
N MET A 459 25.49 -2.22 0.51
CA MET A 459 24.08 -1.94 0.35
C MET A 459 23.50 -1.70 1.74
N TRP A 460 23.46 -0.43 2.16
CA TRP A 460 22.97 -0.02 3.48
C TRP A 460 21.76 0.90 3.38
N GLY A 461 20.89 0.62 2.41
CA GLY A 461 19.54 1.19 2.36
C GLY A 461 18.78 0.74 3.60
N ARG A 462 18.41 1.69 4.46
CA ARG A 462 17.92 1.39 5.82
C ARG A 462 16.70 0.47 5.85
N THR A 463 15.84 0.62 4.86
CA THR A 463 14.59 -0.12 4.72
C THR A 463 14.79 -1.36 3.84
N GLY A 464 16.03 -1.81 3.63
CA GLY A 464 16.36 -2.97 2.80
C GLY A 464 16.08 -2.71 1.32
N PRO A 465 15.92 -3.76 0.50
CA PRO A 465 15.63 -3.57 -0.93
C PRO A 465 14.16 -3.29 -1.23
N ALA A 466 13.90 -2.71 -2.41
CA ALA A 466 12.57 -2.64 -3.02
C ALA A 466 12.39 -3.73 -4.08
N ILE A 467 11.21 -4.34 -4.16
CA ILE A 467 10.91 -5.42 -5.10
C ILE A 467 9.89 -4.96 -6.13
N SER A 468 10.23 -5.08 -7.42
CA SER A 468 9.33 -4.74 -8.53
C SER A 468 8.18 -5.75 -8.70
N SER A 469 7.16 -5.42 -9.49
CA SER A 469 6.08 -6.37 -9.82
C SER A 469 6.58 -7.64 -10.52
N LYS A 470 7.74 -7.56 -11.19
CA LYS A 470 8.45 -8.66 -11.84
C LYS A 470 9.32 -9.48 -10.87
N GLY A 471 9.40 -9.10 -9.60
CA GLY A 471 10.25 -9.77 -8.61
C GLY A 471 11.73 -9.46 -8.76
N ILE A 472 12.09 -8.33 -9.36
CA ILE A 472 13.47 -7.83 -9.39
C ILE A 472 13.69 -7.03 -8.11
N MET A 473 14.75 -7.38 -7.39
CA MET A 473 15.20 -6.70 -6.19
C MET A 473 16.11 -5.54 -6.57
N TYR A 474 15.67 -4.31 -6.33
CA TYR A 474 16.48 -3.11 -6.54
C TYR A 474 17.07 -2.59 -5.22
N THR A 475 18.35 -2.23 -5.27
CA THR A 475 19.05 -1.64 -4.13
C THR A 475 20.15 -0.70 -4.60
N GLY A 476 20.34 0.39 -3.84
CA GLY A 476 21.50 1.26 -3.97
C GLY A 476 22.78 0.61 -3.46
N THR A 477 23.91 0.96 -4.06
CA THR A 477 25.26 0.54 -3.66
C THR A 477 26.10 1.75 -3.27
N GLY A 478 26.75 1.68 -2.11
CA GLY A 478 27.62 2.74 -1.60
C GLY A 478 29.07 2.63 -2.08
N ASP A 479 30.01 2.91 -1.19
CA ASP A 479 31.45 3.00 -1.42
C ASP A 479 32.03 1.85 -2.25
N GLY A 480 32.36 2.17 -3.50
CA GLY A 480 33.04 1.26 -4.39
C GLY A 480 33.25 1.89 -5.77
N PRO A 481 34.24 1.38 -6.53
CA PRO A 481 34.43 1.78 -7.91
C PRO A 481 33.24 1.33 -8.78
N TRP A 482 33.07 2.04 -9.90
CA TRP A 482 32.10 1.69 -10.93
C TRP A 482 32.85 1.17 -12.16
N ASP A 483 32.76 -0.14 -12.43
CA ASP A 483 33.37 -0.80 -13.58
C ASP A 483 32.52 -2.03 -13.99
N PRO A 484 31.35 -1.81 -14.64
CA PRO A 484 30.44 -2.90 -15.03
C PRO A 484 31.06 -3.93 -15.98
N GLU A 485 32.03 -3.55 -16.81
CA GLU A 485 32.75 -4.47 -17.71
C GLU A 485 33.52 -5.54 -16.93
N ARG A 486 33.91 -5.24 -15.69
CA ARG A 486 34.55 -6.17 -14.76
C ARG A 486 33.60 -6.71 -13.69
N GLY A 487 32.31 -6.41 -13.78
CA GLY A 487 31.30 -6.84 -12.82
C GLY A 487 31.39 -6.09 -11.47
N ILE A 488 31.83 -4.84 -11.47
CA ILE A 488 31.96 -4.01 -10.27
C ILE A 488 30.92 -2.88 -10.30
N TYR A 489 30.04 -2.84 -9.31
CA TYR A 489 28.85 -1.99 -9.30
C TYR A 489 28.74 -1.11 -8.03
N GLY A 490 29.80 -0.40 -7.65
CA GLY A 490 29.77 0.57 -6.54
C GLY A 490 29.23 1.95 -6.95
N ASN A 491 28.70 2.72 -5.98
CA ASN A 491 28.13 4.06 -6.21
C ASN A 491 27.03 4.13 -7.29
N GLY A 492 26.12 3.16 -7.28
CA GLY A 492 25.02 3.05 -8.23
C GLY A 492 23.79 2.36 -7.66
N ILE A 493 23.01 1.74 -8.52
CA ILE A 493 21.86 0.90 -8.21
C ILE A 493 22.02 -0.39 -9.02
N ILE A 494 21.69 -1.51 -8.39
CA ILE A 494 21.61 -2.82 -9.03
C ILE A 494 20.18 -3.35 -8.93
N GLY A 495 19.75 -4.09 -9.95
CA GLY A 495 18.55 -4.92 -9.97
C GLY A 495 18.95 -6.38 -10.09
N VAL A 496 18.53 -7.22 -9.15
CA VAL A 496 18.88 -8.65 -9.11
C VAL A 496 17.60 -9.48 -9.06
N GLN A 497 17.52 -10.53 -9.88
CA GLN A 497 16.35 -11.40 -9.96
C GLN A 497 16.70 -12.84 -9.60
N GLN A 498 15.77 -13.54 -8.96
CA GLN A 498 15.92 -14.96 -8.71
C GLN A 498 15.57 -15.76 -9.97
N ASN A 499 16.50 -16.63 -10.37
CA ASN A 499 16.23 -17.62 -11.40
C ASN A 499 15.15 -18.60 -10.90
N PRO A 500 14.02 -18.76 -11.62
CA PRO A 500 12.89 -19.55 -11.13
C PRO A 500 13.21 -21.04 -10.96
N THR A 501 14.22 -21.55 -11.66
CA THR A 501 14.61 -22.97 -11.68
C THR A 501 15.76 -23.25 -10.70
N THR A 502 16.87 -22.54 -10.84
CA THR A 502 18.08 -22.81 -10.04
C THR A 502 17.99 -22.19 -8.65
N LYS A 503 17.15 -21.16 -8.48
CA LYS A 503 17.07 -20.28 -7.30
C LYS A 503 18.33 -19.44 -7.06
N ALA A 504 19.27 -19.45 -8.01
CA ALA A 504 20.39 -18.52 -8.02
C ALA A 504 19.90 -17.08 -8.24
N LEU A 505 20.69 -16.11 -7.81
CA LEU A 505 20.44 -14.71 -8.08
C LEU A 505 21.29 -14.24 -9.25
N GLU A 506 20.67 -13.52 -10.18
CA GLU A 506 21.26 -13.05 -11.44
C GLU A 506 21.04 -11.53 -11.56
N LEU A 507 22.04 -10.83 -12.09
CA LEU A 507 21.92 -9.39 -12.38
C LEU A 507 20.91 -9.20 -13.52
N ALA A 508 19.90 -8.36 -13.28
CA ALA A 508 18.86 -8.04 -14.24
C ALA A 508 19.07 -6.66 -14.90
N ASP A 509 19.45 -5.66 -14.11
CA ASP A 509 19.73 -4.30 -14.60
C ASP A 509 20.64 -3.55 -13.62
N TYR A 510 21.20 -2.42 -14.03
CA TYR A 510 22.00 -1.54 -13.20
C TYR A 510 21.95 -0.09 -13.68
N PHE A 511 22.27 0.83 -12.78
CA PHE A 511 22.39 2.26 -13.06
C PHE A 511 23.53 2.86 -12.25
N ALA A 512 24.26 3.81 -12.82
CA ALA A 512 25.01 4.77 -12.00
C ALA A 512 24.97 6.17 -12.60
N PRO A 513 25.00 7.22 -11.78
CA PRO A 513 25.20 8.57 -12.27
C PRO A 513 26.47 8.69 -13.12
N SER A 514 26.47 9.54 -14.14
CA SER A 514 27.66 9.77 -14.98
C SER A 514 28.89 10.28 -14.20
N ASN A 515 28.68 10.81 -12.99
CA ASN A 515 29.71 11.25 -12.04
C ASN A 515 30.02 10.22 -10.93
N ALA A 516 29.66 8.93 -11.06
CA ALA A 516 29.84 7.92 -10.01
C ALA A 516 31.28 7.84 -9.45
N GLU A 517 32.31 7.98 -10.29
CA GLU A 517 33.70 7.98 -9.82
C GLU A 517 34.02 9.21 -8.95
N TRP A 518 33.42 10.37 -9.26
CA TRP A 518 33.57 11.57 -8.45
C TRP A 518 32.89 11.44 -7.09
N LEU A 519 31.71 10.79 -7.07
CA LEU A 519 30.95 10.47 -5.85
C LEU A 519 31.73 9.53 -4.95
N PHE A 520 32.23 8.43 -5.51
CA PHE A 520 33.04 7.44 -4.80
C PHE A 520 34.24 8.08 -4.09
N LYS A 521 35.00 8.94 -4.79
CA LYS A 521 36.19 9.60 -4.21
C LYS A 521 35.87 10.55 -3.05
N ARG A 522 34.60 10.82 -2.78
CA ARG A 522 34.10 11.77 -1.77
C ARG A 522 33.16 11.13 -0.76
N ASP A 523 32.99 9.80 -0.78
CA ASP A 523 32.03 9.10 0.08
C ASP A 523 30.62 9.72 -0.04
N LEU A 524 30.18 9.90 -1.29
CA LEU A 524 28.85 10.39 -1.64
C LEU A 524 27.97 9.30 -2.26
N ASP A 525 27.79 8.24 -1.48
CA ASP A 525 27.10 7.01 -1.85
C ASP A 525 25.74 7.17 -2.55
N MET A 526 25.38 6.16 -3.35
CA MET A 526 24.04 5.92 -3.91
C MET A 526 23.33 4.80 -3.13
N GLN A 527 23.18 4.96 -1.82
CA GLN A 527 22.76 3.91 -0.88
C GLN A 527 21.30 3.94 -0.46
N VAL A 528 20.49 4.87 -0.98
CA VAL A 528 19.13 5.10 -0.47
C VAL A 528 18.20 3.97 -0.94
N THR A 529 17.35 3.48 -0.04
CA THR A 529 16.31 2.50 -0.36
C THR A 529 15.36 3.13 -1.39
N PRO A 530 15.23 2.55 -2.60
CA PRO A 530 14.32 3.08 -3.60
C PRO A 530 12.85 2.91 -3.18
N ALA A 531 11.97 3.72 -3.75
CA ALA A 531 10.53 3.47 -3.73
C ALA A 531 10.03 3.20 -5.14
N ILE A 532 9.32 2.09 -5.32
CA ILE A 532 8.77 1.65 -6.61
C ILE A 532 7.25 1.89 -6.62
N PHE A 533 6.70 2.35 -7.75
CA PHE A 533 5.28 2.67 -7.83
C PHE A 533 4.76 2.69 -9.27
N ASP A 534 3.47 2.37 -9.41
CA ASP A 534 2.75 2.58 -10.66
C ASP A 534 2.44 4.07 -10.90
N TYR A 535 2.64 4.48 -12.15
CA TYR A 535 2.23 5.78 -12.66
C TYR A 535 1.80 5.64 -14.13
N LYS A 536 0.50 5.86 -14.39
CA LYS A 536 -0.11 5.82 -15.73
C LYS A 536 0.27 4.56 -16.55
N GLY A 537 0.22 3.38 -15.91
CA GLY A 537 0.52 2.10 -16.56
C GLY A 537 2.00 1.76 -16.71
N ARG A 538 2.91 2.59 -16.19
CA ARG A 538 4.34 2.31 -16.08
C ARG A 538 4.73 2.09 -14.63
N GLU A 539 5.63 1.15 -14.37
CA GLU A 539 6.21 0.94 -13.06
C GLU A 539 7.51 1.73 -12.96
N LEU A 540 7.50 2.78 -12.14
CA LEU A 540 8.60 3.71 -11.98
C LEU A 540 9.30 3.49 -10.63
N MET A 541 10.52 3.99 -10.54
CA MET A 541 11.32 3.96 -9.32
C MET A 541 11.91 5.34 -9.04
N VAL A 542 11.90 5.74 -7.77
CA VAL A 542 12.70 6.88 -7.29
C VAL A 542 13.76 6.42 -6.32
N SER A 543 14.96 6.96 -6.48
CA SER A 543 16.10 6.72 -5.59
C SER A 543 16.95 7.99 -5.46
N ALA A 544 17.95 7.95 -4.58
CA ALA A 544 18.78 9.09 -4.23
C ALA A 544 20.15 8.65 -3.69
N GLY A 545 20.98 9.64 -3.34
CA GLY A 545 22.28 9.43 -2.70
C GLY A 545 22.71 10.62 -1.85
N LYS A 546 23.85 10.47 -1.17
CA LYS A 546 24.44 11.50 -0.30
C LYS A 546 24.78 12.80 -1.03
N GLU A 547 24.94 12.78 -2.36
CA GLU A 547 25.07 14.01 -3.16
C GLU A 547 23.86 14.95 -2.97
N CYS A 548 22.72 14.44 -2.50
CA CYS A 548 21.47 15.18 -2.33
C CYS A 548 20.75 15.48 -3.64
N ARG A 549 20.60 14.45 -4.49
CA ARG A 549 19.78 14.45 -5.70
C ARG A 549 18.80 13.29 -5.67
N VAL A 550 17.65 13.49 -6.30
CA VAL A 550 16.66 12.46 -6.56
C VAL A 550 16.67 12.10 -8.04
N TYR A 551 16.59 10.81 -8.31
CA TYR A 551 16.59 10.22 -9.64
C TYR A 551 15.28 9.49 -9.84
N LEU A 552 14.59 9.78 -10.95
CA LEU A 552 13.40 9.07 -11.40
C LEU A 552 13.77 8.15 -12.54
N MET A 553 13.36 6.89 -12.46
CA MET A 553 13.75 5.82 -13.38
C MET A 553 12.53 5.02 -13.82
N ASP A 554 12.62 4.39 -14.98
CA ASP A 554 11.68 3.35 -15.42
C ASP A 554 12.22 1.99 -14.98
N THR A 555 11.42 1.14 -14.35
CA THR A 555 11.91 -0.20 -13.94
C THR A 555 12.13 -1.14 -15.14
N GLU A 556 11.63 -0.80 -16.33
CA GLU A 556 11.96 -1.51 -17.57
C GLU A 556 13.39 -1.24 -18.04
N SER A 557 13.98 -0.10 -17.67
CA SER A 557 15.36 0.30 -18.02
C SER A 557 15.82 1.43 -17.10
N ILE A 558 16.43 1.09 -15.96
CA ILE A 558 16.63 2.09 -14.87
C ILE A 558 17.67 3.16 -15.21
N GLY A 559 18.49 2.92 -16.23
CA GLY A 559 19.47 3.88 -16.74
C GLY A 559 19.42 4.09 -18.24
N GLY A 560 18.37 3.66 -18.94
CA GLY A 560 18.33 3.68 -20.40
C GLY A 560 19.41 2.79 -21.04
N ASP A 561 19.63 2.98 -22.34
CA ASP A 561 20.57 2.16 -23.13
C ASP A 561 22.03 2.24 -22.65
N ASP A 562 22.40 3.32 -21.95
CA ASP A 562 23.75 3.54 -21.43
C ASP A 562 23.92 3.16 -19.95
N HIS A 563 22.84 2.69 -19.30
CA HIS A 563 22.77 2.42 -17.86
C HIS A 563 23.21 3.62 -16.99
N ARG A 564 23.04 4.85 -17.49
CA ARG A 564 23.47 6.09 -16.84
C ARG A 564 22.48 7.25 -16.97
N THR A 565 21.48 7.13 -17.84
CA THR A 565 20.52 8.18 -18.13
C THR A 565 19.17 7.86 -17.49
N PRO A 566 18.83 8.46 -16.33
CA PRO A 566 17.53 8.29 -15.71
C PRO A 566 16.46 9.07 -16.50
N LEU A 567 15.17 8.81 -16.24
CA LEU A 567 14.07 9.60 -16.81
C LEU A 567 14.15 11.08 -16.38
N TYR A 568 14.55 11.31 -15.12
CA TYR A 568 14.74 12.65 -14.59
C TYR A 568 15.75 12.64 -13.45
N ARG A 569 16.46 13.76 -13.28
CA ARG A 569 17.36 14.01 -12.15
C ARG A 569 17.13 15.43 -11.64
N THR A 570 16.87 15.57 -10.33
CA THR A 570 16.70 16.89 -9.73
C THR A 570 18.00 17.70 -9.75
N PRO A 571 17.93 19.05 -9.61
CA PRO A 571 19.02 19.84 -9.05
C PRO A 571 19.46 19.33 -7.66
N LEU A 572 20.56 19.85 -7.14
CA LEU A 572 20.96 19.59 -5.75
C LEU A 572 19.92 20.18 -4.80
N LEU A 573 19.43 19.36 -3.87
CA LEU A 573 18.47 19.80 -2.85
C LEU A 573 19.19 20.37 -1.61
N CYS A 574 20.38 19.82 -1.31
CA CYS A 574 21.20 20.12 -0.15
C CYS A 574 22.67 19.76 -0.43
N ASN A 575 23.51 19.71 0.61
CA ASN A 575 24.90 19.22 0.59
C ASN A 575 25.85 19.96 -0.37
N GLU A 576 25.72 21.28 -0.47
CA GLU A 576 26.65 22.14 -1.23
C GLU A 576 28.12 21.97 -0.81
N GLY A 577 28.33 21.73 0.49
CA GLY A 577 29.65 21.57 1.08
C GLY A 577 30.30 20.20 0.84
N VAL A 578 29.63 19.27 0.14
CA VAL A 578 30.15 17.92 -0.14
C VAL A 578 30.55 17.20 1.15
N ASN A 579 29.68 17.27 2.16
CA ASN A 579 29.88 16.62 3.44
C ASN A 579 29.40 15.16 3.34
N PHE A 580 30.33 14.23 3.57
CA PHE A 580 30.11 12.79 3.45
C PHE A 580 29.36 12.16 4.64
N ALA A 581 29.36 12.83 5.80
CA ALA A 581 28.87 12.25 7.06
C ALA A 581 27.55 12.85 7.56
N SER A 582 27.33 14.13 7.30
CA SER A 582 26.35 14.95 8.03
C SER A 582 25.44 15.78 7.13
N ALA A 583 25.45 15.50 5.83
CA ALA A 583 24.53 16.07 4.87
C ALA A 583 24.18 15.05 3.76
N GLY A 584 23.17 15.36 2.95
CA GLY A 584 22.73 14.49 1.85
C GLY A 584 21.42 13.76 2.14
N ILE A 585 20.96 12.95 1.18
CA ILE A 585 19.79 12.09 1.37
C ILE A 585 20.24 10.75 1.93
N TRP A 586 19.57 10.31 3.00
CA TRP A 586 19.90 9.08 3.72
C TRP A 586 18.65 8.23 3.98
N GLY A 587 18.80 6.91 3.96
CA GLY A 587 17.75 5.98 4.36
C GLY A 587 16.89 5.47 3.22
N ALA A 588 15.71 6.07 3.03
CA ALA A 588 14.71 5.59 2.09
C ALA A 588 13.91 6.75 1.49
N MET A 589 13.43 6.54 0.27
CA MET A 589 12.47 7.41 -0.39
C MET A 589 11.04 7.06 0.05
N THR A 590 10.13 8.02 -0.06
CA THR A 590 8.70 7.82 0.25
C THR A 590 7.83 8.30 -0.90
N THR A 591 6.75 7.60 -1.22
CA THR A 591 5.82 8.02 -2.27
C THR A 591 4.37 7.65 -1.96
N TRP A 592 3.46 8.54 -2.31
CA TRP A 592 2.02 8.35 -2.09
C TRP A 592 1.20 9.03 -3.19
N VAL A 593 -0.10 8.73 -3.23
CA VAL A 593 -1.06 9.41 -4.13
C VAL A 593 -2.10 10.10 -3.28
N ASP A 594 -2.33 11.37 -3.54
CA ASP A 594 -3.39 12.11 -2.85
C ASP A 594 -4.78 11.86 -3.44
N ALA A 595 -5.81 12.40 -2.79
CA ALA A 595 -7.19 12.23 -3.22
C ALA A 595 -7.49 12.82 -4.61
N SER A 596 -6.64 13.70 -5.15
CA SER A 596 -6.76 14.25 -6.50
C SER A 596 -6.12 13.36 -7.58
N GLY A 597 -5.44 12.28 -7.17
CA GLY A 597 -4.65 11.43 -8.06
C GLY A 597 -3.23 11.94 -8.30
N THR A 598 -2.78 12.98 -7.58
CA THR A 598 -1.41 13.50 -7.70
C THR A 598 -0.44 12.53 -7.05
N ARG A 599 0.60 12.10 -7.78
CA ARG A 599 1.70 11.30 -7.25
C ARG A 599 2.73 12.22 -6.59
N TRP A 600 2.97 11.99 -5.30
CA TRP A 600 3.96 12.69 -4.50
C TRP A 600 5.19 11.83 -4.24
N VAL A 601 6.35 12.47 -4.21
CA VAL A 601 7.64 11.86 -3.83
C VAL A 601 8.25 12.72 -2.73
N LEU A 602 8.69 12.08 -1.64
CA LEU A 602 9.30 12.74 -0.50
C LEU A 602 10.74 12.25 -0.32
N ALA A 603 11.65 13.19 -0.12
CA ALA A 603 13.07 12.95 0.10
C ALA A 603 13.48 13.52 1.47
N PRO A 604 13.85 12.67 2.45
CA PRO A 604 14.50 13.16 3.67
C PRO A 604 15.92 13.60 3.35
N PHE A 605 16.39 14.70 3.93
CA PHE A 605 17.79 15.09 3.80
C PHE A 605 18.37 15.67 5.08
N TRP A 606 19.68 15.55 5.21
CA TRP A 606 20.48 16.11 6.29
C TRP A 606 21.24 17.35 5.83
N GLY A 607 21.51 18.24 6.77
CA GLY A 607 22.24 19.48 6.55
C GLY A 607 21.37 20.58 5.94
N PRO A 608 21.99 21.72 5.61
CA PRO A 608 21.26 22.88 5.13
C PRO A 608 20.73 22.65 3.71
N LYS A 609 19.57 23.27 3.42
CA LYS A 609 19.05 23.35 2.05
C LYS A 609 20.08 24.03 1.13
N HIS A 610 20.19 23.55 -0.11
CA HIS A 610 21.00 24.18 -1.13
C HIS A 610 20.49 25.62 -1.37
N SER A 611 21.40 26.59 -1.43
CA SER A 611 21.14 28.01 -1.61
C SER A 611 20.31 28.31 -2.86
N LEU A 612 20.60 27.60 -3.96
CA LEU A 612 19.87 27.71 -5.24
C LEU A 612 18.61 26.84 -5.34
N PHE A 613 18.34 25.93 -4.41
CA PHE A 613 17.15 25.09 -4.48
C PHE A 613 15.94 25.84 -3.94
N THR A 614 14.86 25.89 -4.72
CA THR A 614 13.62 26.57 -4.34
C THR A 614 12.43 25.62 -4.43
N ALA A 615 11.48 25.83 -3.52
CA ALA A 615 10.16 25.23 -3.58
C ALA A 615 9.12 26.34 -3.36
N PRO A 616 7.89 26.21 -3.90
CA PRO A 616 6.82 27.17 -3.68
C PRO A 616 6.53 27.46 -2.20
N VAL A 617 6.67 26.46 -1.32
CA VAL A 617 6.49 26.59 0.13
C VAL A 617 7.74 26.10 0.86
N VAL A 618 8.24 26.90 1.79
CA VAL A 618 9.37 26.53 2.66
C VAL A 618 9.05 26.95 4.08
N HIS A 619 9.06 26.00 5.02
CA HIS A 619 8.64 26.23 6.40
C HIS A 619 9.81 26.62 7.31
N GLY A 620 10.31 27.85 7.12
CA GLY A 620 11.43 28.40 7.90
C GLY A 620 12.81 28.03 7.35
N ASP A 621 13.86 28.46 8.06
CA ASP A 621 15.24 28.17 7.68
C ASP A 621 15.59 26.70 7.98
N VAL A 622 16.25 26.03 7.03
CA VAL A 622 16.64 24.62 7.14
C VAL A 622 18.15 24.53 7.26
N GLU A 623 18.63 24.10 8.41
CA GLU A 623 20.06 24.07 8.79
C GLU A 623 20.55 22.63 9.03
N HIS A 624 19.72 21.79 9.65
CA HIS A 624 20.08 20.46 10.13
C HIS A 624 19.49 19.33 9.27
N GLY A 625 18.39 19.61 8.57
CA GLY A 625 17.73 18.68 7.65
C GLY A 625 16.24 18.94 7.53
N ALA A 626 15.61 18.41 6.49
CA ALA A 626 14.16 18.52 6.29
C ALA A 626 13.64 17.41 5.36
N ILE A 627 12.33 17.39 5.15
CA ILE A 627 11.69 16.62 4.09
C ILE A 627 11.42 17.57 2.91
N ALA A 628 11.92 17.23 1.72
CA ALA A 628 11.54 17.89 0.48
C ALA A 628 10.47 17.06 -0.25
N ALA A 629 9.40 17.71 -0.70
CA ALA A 629 8.31 17.08 -1.42
C ALA A 629 8.23 17.54 -2.87
N PHE A 630 7.94 16.59 -3.75
CA PHE A 630 7.82 16.79 -5.18
C PHE A 630 6.50 16.20 -5.69
N LYS A 631 5.92 16.86 -6.68
CA LYS A 631 4.87 16.28 -7.52
C LYS A 631 5.52 15.64 -8.73
N LEU A 632 5.09 14.42 -9.07
CA LEU A 632 5.42 13.82 -10.35
C LEU A 632 4.46 14.36 -11.41
N GLU A 633 5.01 15.02 -12.43
CA GLU A 633 4.23 15.62 -13.52
C GLU A 633 4.87 15.37 -14.88
N GLU A 634 4.08 15.51 -15.95
CA GLU A 634 4.57 15.55 -17.32
C GLU A 634 4.79 17.00 -17.73
N ARG A 635 6.00 17.32 -18.16
CA ARG A 635 6.39 18.67 -18.57
C ARG A 635 7.50 18.61 -19.62
N ASP A 636 7.39 19.47 -20.63
CA ASP A 636 8.35 19.58 -21.74
C ASP A 636 8.61 18.23 -22.47
N GLY A 637 7.58 17.38 -22.54
CA GLY A 637 7.64 16.07 -23.21
C GLY A 637 8.28 14.94 -22.37
N GLY A 638 8.60 15.18 -21.10
CA GLY A 638 9.17 14.19 -20.18
C GLY A 638 8.51 14.19 -18.81
N LEU A 639 8.83 13.18 -18.00
CA LEU A 639 8.44 13.15 -16.59
C LEU A 639 9.41 14.00 -15.77
N GLN A 640 8.90 14.76 -14.81
CA GLN A 640 9.69 15.61 -13.94
C GLN A 640 9.20 15.53 -12.49
N LEU A 641 10.11 15.77 -11.56
CA LEU A 641 9.80 15.95 -10.13
C LEU A 641 9.76 17.44 -9.83
N ALA A 642 8.57 18.03 -9.81
CA ALA A 642 8.36 19.45 -9.52
C ALA A 642 8.39 19.70 -8.01
N PRO A 643 9.32 20.53 -7.48
CA PRO A 643 9.36 20.89 -6.07
C PRO A 643 8.04 21.53 -5.63
N ALA A 644 7.49 21.08 -4.51
CA ALA A 644 6.22 21.56 -3.98
C ALA A 644 6.39 22.26 -2.63
N TRP A 645 6.99 21.57 -1.66
CA TRP A 645 7.25 22.13 -0.34
C TRP A 645 8.50 21.55 0.32
N ILE A 646 9.06 22.29 1.27
CA ILE A 646 10.12 21.82 2.18
C ILE A 646 9.62 22.02 3.61
N SER A 647 9.70 20.97 4.42
CA SER A 647 9.27 21.00 5.81
C SER A 647 10.12 21.96 6.65
N ARG A 648 9.72 22.13 7.90
CA ARG A 648 10.57 22.75 8.92
C ARG A 648 11.89 22.01 9.11
N ASP A 649 12.83 22.70 9.74
CA ASP A 649 14.09 22.12 10.18
C ASP A 649 13.88 20.97 11.18
N MET A 650 14.66 19.91 10.99
CA MET A 650 14.69 18.70 11.81
C MET A 650 16.14 18.27 12.03
N SER A 651 16.46 17.89 13.27
CA SER A 651 17.79 17.35 13.60
C SER A 651 17.97 15.97 12.95
N ARG A 652 18.61 15.96 11.77
CA ARG A 652 18.76 14.78 10.90
C ARG A 652 17.40 14.19 10.54
N ALA A 653 16.74 14.79 9.56
CA ALA A 653 15.46 14.30 9.06
C ALA A 653 15.60 12.86 8.56
N GLU A 654 14.75 11.99 9.07
CA GLU A 654 14.72 10.56 8.78
C GLU A 654 13.56 10.19 7.83
N PRO A 655 13.57 8.97 7.24
CA PRO A 655 12.57 8.58 6.25
C PRO A 655 11.14 8.73 6.79
N PRO A 656 10.29 9.51 6.11
CA PRO A 656 8.93 9.74 6.55
C PRO A 656 8.00 8.60 6.13
N VAL A 657 6.87 8.47 6.81
CA VAL A 657 5.77 7.58 6.41
C VAL A 657 4.51 8.40 6.20
N VAL A 658 3.69 8.00 5.23
CA VAL A 658 2.46 8.72 4.89
C VAL A 658 1.25 7.88 5.26
N ALA A 659 0.25 8.49 5.87
CA ALA A 659 -1.05 7.89 6.11
C ALA A 659 -2.14 8.95 5.94
N ASN A 660 -3.09 8.68 5.03
CA ASN A 660 -4.29 9.49 4.85
C ASN A 660 -4.04 11.02 4.80
N GLY A 661 -3.10 11.41 3.93
CA GLY A 661 -2.71 12.80 3.71
C GLY A 661 -1.81 13.41 4.79
N VAL A 662 -1.48 12.68 5.85
CA VAL A 662 -0.52 13.11 6.88
C VAL A 662 0.84 12.48 6.63
N VAL A 663 1.89 13.31 6.59
CA VAL A 663 3.28 12.88 6.54
C VAL A 663 3.83 12.85 7.97
N PHE A 664 4.10 11.67 8.49
CA PHE A 664 4.82 11.50 9.75
C PHE A 664 6.32 11.49 9.46
N ALA A 665 7.02 12.49 9.98
CA ALA A 665 8.46 12.68 9.83
C ALA A 665 9.10 12.86 11.20
N TYR A 666 10.40 12.63 11.32
CA TYR A 666 11.09 12.85 12.58
C TYR A 666 12.52 13.32 12.39
N GLY A 667 12.98 14.16 13.30
CA GLY A 667 14.41 14.37 13.53
C GLY A 667 14.91 13.30 14.51
N SER A 668 15.98 12.59 14.17
CA SER A 668 16.51 11.51 15.02
C SER A 668 17.17 12.00 16.30
N GLY A 669 17.70 13.23 16.28
CA GLY A 669 18.54 13.77 17.37
C GLY A 669 19.90 13.09 17.48
N GLU A 670 20.26 12.23 16.53
CA GLU A 670 21.51 11.50 16.49
C GLU A 670 22.70 12.41 16.14
N SER A 671 23.81 12.22 16.83
CA SER A 671 25.10 12.76 16.38
C SER A 671 25.66 11.93 15.23
N THR A 672 25.89 12.59 14.09
CA THR A 672 26.50 11.99 12.88
C THR A 672 27.99 12.34 12.73
N THR A 673 28.62 12.77 13.81
CA THR A 673 30.03 13.20 13.82
C THR A 673 30.96 12.04 13.49
N GLN A 674 31.74 12.19 12.41
CA GLN A 674 32.79 11.23 12.03
C GLN A 674 34.20 11.82 12.12
N ALA A 675 34.32 13.15 12.18
CA ALA A 675 35.60 13.84 12.34
C ALA A 675 35.43 15.12 13.15
N THR A 676 36.42 15.44 14.00
CA THR A 676 36.54 16.78 14.62
C THR A 676 37.98 17.29 14.46
N PRO A 677 38.23 18.61 14.60
CA PRO A 677 39.59 19.15 14.59
C PRO A 677 40.51 18.50 15.64
N GLU A 678 39.98 18.15 16.81
CA GLU A 678 40.75 17.64 17.95
C GLU A 678 41.06 16.15 17.83
N LEU A 679 40.09 15.35 17.36
CA LEU A 679 40.19 13.88 17.33
C LEU A 679 40.49 13.34 15.92
N GLY A 680 40.35 14.16 14.89
CA GLY A 680 40.32 13.69 13.50
C GLY A 680 39.26 12.59 13.33
N LEU A 681 39.56 11.56 12.52
CA LEU A 681 38.68 10.42 12.29
C LEU A 681 38.47 9.54 13.53
N ARG A 682 39.21 9.74 14.63
CA ARG A 682 38.96 9.04 15.90
C ARG A 682 37.65 9.47 16.56
N ALA A 683 37.04 10.56 16.09
CA ALA A 683 35.71 10.96 16.50
C ALA A 683 34.62 9.97 16.06
N ASN A 684 34.88 9.14 15.04
CA ASN A 684 33.93 8.14 14.54
C ASN A 684 33.88 6.89 15.45
N GLN A 685 33.43 7.09 16.68
CA GLN A 685 33.27 6.06 17.72
C GLN A 685 31.87 6.16 18.33
N SER A 686 31.31 5.03 18.76
CA SER A 686 29.94 4.99 19.28
C SER A 686 29.84 5.81 20.56
N GLU A 687 30.83 5.76 21.44
CA GLU A 687 30.87 6.53 22.69
C GLU A 687 30.78 8.04 22.45
N VAL A 688 31.48 8.54 21.43
CA VAL A 688 31.45 9.97 21.06
C VAL A 688 30.09 10.36 20.53
N ARG A 689 29.51 9.55 19.63
CA ARG A 689 28.23 9.86 18.99
C ARG A 689 27.06 9.71 19.96
N ILE A 690 27.04 8.66 20.79
CA ILE A 690 26.04 8.45 21.85
C ILE A 690 26.05 9.66 22.80
N LYS A 691 27.22 10.06 23.29
CA LYS A 691 27.36 11.19 24.23
C LYS A 691 26.84 12.51 23.66
N ASN A 692 27.01 12.74 22.37
CA ASN A 692 26.62 13.97 21.69
C ASN A 692 25.23 13.90 21.03
N SER A 693 24.53 12.78 21.16
CA SER A 693 23.15 12.67 20.70
C SER A 693 22.20 13.27 21.71
N THR A 694 21.04 13.71 21.23
CA THR A 694 20.06 14.48 22.02
C THR A 694 18.77 13.67 22.19
N HIS A 695 17.69 14.09 21.55
CA HIS A 695 16.44 13.36 21.53
C HIS A 695 15.75 13.45 20.17
N ALA A 696 14.95 12.43 19.86
CA ALA A 696 14.13 12.46 18.65
C ALA A 696 12.92 13.38 18.82
N VAL A 697 12.42 13.93 17.72
CA VAL A 697 11.18 14.70 17.66
C VAL A 697 10.33 14.17 16.52
N LEU A 698 9.14 13.68 16.84
CA LEU A 698 8.15 13.24 15.85
C LEU A 698 7.28 14.42 15.44
N HIS A 699 7.02 14.54 14.15
CA HIS A 699 6.18 15.56 13.53
C HIS A 699 5.08 14.90 12.70
N ALA A 700 3.89 15.48 12.71
CA ALA A 700 2.84 15.22 11.75
C ALA A 700 2.69 16.45 10.85
N LEU A 701 2.88 16.28 9.55
CA LEU A 701 2.81 17.36 8.57
C LEU A 701 1.63 17.12 7.62
N ASP A 702 1.03 18.18 7.12
CA ASP A 702 0.12 18.09 5.98
C ASP A 702 0.89 17.65 4.75
N GLY A 703 0.46 16.58 4.09
CA GLY A 703 1.19 15.99 2.98
C GLY A 703 1.18 16.84 1.70
N GLN A 704 0.22 17.75 1.55
CA GLN A 704 0.11 18.61 0.37
C GLN A 704 0.82 19.95 0.56
N THR A 705 0.89 20.47 1.79
CA THR A 705 1.47 21.79 2.08
C THR A 705 2.79 21.76 2.86
N GLY A 706 3.08 20.65 3.54
CA GLY A 706 4.22 20.52 4.45
C GLY A 706 4.05 21.22 5.80
N GLU A 707 2.87 21.81 6.06
CA GLU A 707 2.56 22.52 7.31
C GLU A 707 2.60 21.57 8.51
N GLU A 708 3.23 21.98 9.61
CA GLU A 708 3.23 21.19 10.84
C GLU A 708 1.84 21.22 11.50
N LEU A 709 1.21 20.06 11.59
CA LEU A 709 -0.09 19.87 12.22
C LEU A 709 0.04 19.49 13.70
N TRP A 710 1.13 18.83 14.07
CA TRP A 710 1.43 18.39 15.43
C TRP A 710 2.91 18.02 15.59
N SER A 711 3.44 18.12 16.81
CA SER A 711 4.78 17.64 17.17
C SER A 711 4.78 17.00 18.57
N SER A 712 5.63 15.97 18.75
CA SER A 712 5.88 15.40 20.08
C SER A 712 6.60 16.37 21.01
N GLY A 713 7.27 17.41 20.48
CA GLY A 713 8.17 18.25 21.24
C GLY A 713 9.19 17.41 22.02
N ALA A 714 9.34 17.68 23.31
CA ALA A 714 10.27 17.00 24.21
C ALA A 714 9.72 15.70 24.86
N GLN A 715 8.59 15.16 24.40
CA GLN A 715 7.99 13.95 25.00
C GLN A 715 8.85 12.68 24.82
N ILE A 716 9.64 12.63 23.75
CA ILE A 716 10.63 11.58 23.52
C ILE A 716 11.95 12.04 24.16
N THR A 717 12.48 11.26 25.08
CA THR A 717 13.62 11.67 25.93
C THR A 717 14.97 11.15 25.46
N SER A 718 14.99 10.31 24.44
CA SER A 718 16.19 9.70 23.86
C SER A 718 16.18 9.86 22.35
N TRP A 719 17.32 9.63 21.71
CA TRP A 719 17.49 9.77 20.27
C TRP A 719 17.17 8.46 19.55
N ASN A 720 17.06 8.51 18.23
CA ASN A 720 16.78 7.36 17.38
C ASN A 720 17.99 7.03 16.51
N HIS A 721 18.28 5.73 16.36
CA HIS A 721 19.16 5.23 15.31
C HIS A 721 18.45 4.12 14.54
N TRP A 722 17.99 4.44 13.34
CA TRP A 722 17.50 3.46 12.37
C TRP A 722 16.30 2.62 12.83
N ALA A 723 15.62 2.98 13.92
CA ALA A 723 14.42 2.29 14.35
C ALA A 723 13.17 2.69 13.54
N GLY A 724 13.27 3.64 12.59
CA GLY A 724 12.21 3.97 11.62
C GLY A 724 10.85 4.37 12.22
N LEU A 725 9.89 4.62 11.34
CA LEU A 725 8.50 4.89 11.70
C LEU A 725 7.59 3.78 11.20
N SER A 726 6.47 3.59 11.89
CA SER A 726 5.42 2.67 11.47
C SER A 726 4.06 3.23 11.86
N VAL A 727 3.10 3.13 10.95
CA VAL A 727 1.76 3.71 11.13
C VAL A 727 0.70 2.69 10.78
N ALA A 728 -0.22 2.47 11.73
CA ALA A 728 -1.35 1.56 11.57
C ALA A 728 -2.40 1.75 12.67
N ASN A 729 -3.67 1.68 12.26
CA ASN A 729 -4.86 1.75 13.09
C ASN A 729 -4.85 2.88 14.14
N GLY A 730 -4.63 4.11 13.69
CA GLY A 730 -4.67 5.31 14.54
C GLY A 730 -3.40 5.58 15.35
N ARG A 731 -2.33 4.81 15.11
CA ARG A 731 -1.12 4.82 15.94
C ARG A 731 0.15 4.96 15.09
N VAL A 732 1.11 5.68 15.66
CA VAL A 732 2.45 5.92 15.13
C VAL A 732 3.46 5.41 16.14
N TYR A 733 4.38 4.56 15.70
CA TYR A 733 5.39 3.92 16.55
C TYR A 733 6.79 4.43 16.21
N LEU A 734 7.60 4.67 17.24
CA LEU A 734 9.00 5.07 17.11
C LEU A 734 9.81 4.49 18.27
N GLY A 735 10.84 3.70 17.95
CA GLY A 735 11.82 3.20 18.92
C GLY A 735 12.94 4.21 19.19
N THR A 736 13.53 4.18 20.37
CA THR A 736 14.70 5.01 20.73
C THR A 736 15.89 4.17 21.20
N PHE A 737 17.07 4.79 21.22
CA PHE A 737 18.33 4.14 21.55
C PHE A 737 18.33 3.50 22.94
N ASP A 738 17.62 4.10 23.90
CA ASP A 738 17.47 3.59 25.27
C ASP A 738 16.58 2.34 25.40
N GLY A 739 16.14 1.74 24.27
CA GLY A 739 15.31 0.54 24.27
C GLY A 739 13.83 0.83 24.49
N THR A 740 13.39 2.09 24.41
CA THR A 740 11.99 2.47 24.59
C THR A 740 11.26 2.54 23.25
N LEU A 741 10.09 1.88 23.17
CA LEU A 741 9.13 2.05 22.09
C LEU A 741 8.04 3.04 22.52
N TYR A 742 7.86 4.11 21.74
CA TYR A 742 6.80 5.09 21.92
C TYR A 742 5.64 4.80 20.97
N CYS A 743 4.40 4.89 21.47
CA CYS A 743 3.19 4.86 20.68
C CYS A 743 2.44 6.18 20.83
N PHE A 744 2.46 6.98 19.78
CA PHE A 744 1.62 8.16 19.65
C PHE A 744 0.37 7.82 18.85
N GLY A 745 -0.72 8.53 19.08
CA GLY A 745 -1.92 8.33 18.30
C GLY A 745 -3.12 9.06 18.87
N ILE A 746 -4.27 8.74 18.32
CA ILE A 746 -5.55 9.23 18.80
C ILE A 746 -6.16 8.09 19.61
N GLY A 747 -6.44 8.35 20.89
CA GLY A 747 -7.10 7.36 21.74
C GLY A 747 -8.48 6.97 21.18
N PRO A 748 -9.00 5.78 21.54
CA PRO A 748 -10.35 5.37 21.16
C PRO A 748 -11.42 6.35 21.64
#